data_AF-A0A9X1ZEH1-F1
#
_entry.id   AF-A0A9X1ZEH1-F1
#
_cell.length_a   1.000
_cell.length_b   1.000
_cell.length_c   1.000
_cell.angle_alpha   90.00
_cell.angle_beta   90.00
_cell.angle_gamma   90.00
#
_symmetry.space_group_name_H-M   'P 1'
#
loop_
_entity.id
_entity.type
_entity.pdbx_description
1 polymer ?
#
loop_
_entity_poly.entity_id
_entity_poly.type
_entity_poly.pdbx_seq_one_letter_code
_entity_poly.pdbx_strand_id
1 'polypeptide(L)'
;MEPVLKKVLAMTSSTQMLVAMFVGFGVGLFFGESVGWMGTIGTSVILLMQMTVLPYIVVSLVGGIGKLQKSTAKLIFSRAGLIMLLLWLLAIVMIALVPLSFPIIESASFFSTSSIEPVTPIDYFKLYIPSNPFESMADGYVPAMVVFSIAMGLALIGMQGEHKQQILTFMHTSSEIFSRITQGLVKILPIGIFAMSASAAGTMGVDEFASMQVYLISYFVLCLLLTFWVLPWIVASLTPITFAQALRISKSSLVTAFATGNIFIVIPVIVEECKQVMREHDNLCEDGATLIEILVPIAFTFPNIGKLTVILFVYFAGWFNGTPVDISSIPSLSISGLLALFGSVYVAIPFMLDLVKLPADLFQLFVMSGFITGKFNSIAAVMNLFVLTLLTASLFQKSLKLRPPQLLKMGIGIGASVVVTLLVCRVGMGTFIQSPEITSGVIANMQVADKVPTKVKRQFPVIGQTPATPIRSVQDIRDAGTLRVGYIPSNVPFSYYNNAGQLVGFDTAMANKLAEDLKVKIEFIPFRKDKLAASLKAGFFDIAMSGLAMDIEQMDALSYANPVLELNIAIATRDHLVNDFKSNDKIKQMQGMTVAYVEHSDAIEDAKKMAPNIKFVKIEGYKDFFRQKKQKYDAVVISAQAGSAWTLFFPGYGIALLENKSHYPVAYAVAQNNQSLLNYINNWQRLRKVDGTQEQIYDYWMLGKGAEKVEPRWSIIRNVLHWVD
;
A
#
# COMPACT_ATOMS: atom_id res chain seq x y z
N MET A 1 -10.56 42.41 5.30
CA MET A 1 -9.78 41.16 5.48
C MET A 1 -9.49 40.86 6.96
N GLU A 2 -9.22 41.87 7.79
CA GLU A 2 -8.98 41.75 9.26
C GLU A 2 -10.08 41.06 10.12
N PRO A 3 -11.39 41.27 9.90
CA PRO A 3 -12.40 40.73 10.82
C PRO A 3 -12.63 39.22 10.66
N VAL A 4 -12.47 38.67 9.44
CA VAL A 4 -12.64 37.24 9.17
C VAL A 4 -11.46 36.43 9.75
N LEU A 5 -10.23 36.93 9.57
CA LEU A 5 -9.03 36.28 10.10
C LEU A 5 -9.04 36.24 11.64
N LYS A 6 -9.45 37.33 12.31
CA LYS A 6 -9.67 37.35 13.77
C LYS A 6 -10.72 36.34 14.22
N LYS A 7 -11.81 36.16 13.45
CA LYS A 7 -12.88 35.21 13.76
C LYS A 7 -12.43 33.76 13.62
N VAL A 8 -11.64 33.43 12.60
CA VAL A 8 -11.06 32.10 12.37
C VAL A 8 -9.99 31.75 13.43
N LEU A 9 -9.14 32.72 13.78
CA LEU A 9 -8.13 32.56 14.84
C LEU A 9 -8.76 32.35 16.23
N ALA A 10 -9.99 32.82 16.44
CA ALA A 10 -10.75 32.63 17.67
C ALA A 10 -11.47 31.26 17.77
N MET A 11 -11.49 30.45 16.69
CA MET A 11 -12.14 29.13 16.69
C MET A 11 -11.25 28.05 17.32
N THR A 12 -11.85 26.93 17.74
CA THR A 12 -11.10 25.75 18.21
C THR A 12 -10.22 25.18 17.09
N SER A 13 -9.07 24.60 17.43
CA SER A 13 -8.13 24.03 16.45
C SER A 13 -8.78 23.00 15.53
N SER A 14 -9.70 22.17 16.04
CA SER A 14 -10.48 21.23 15.21
C SER A 14 -11.34 21.92 14.16
N THR A 15 -11.93 23.07 14.51
CA THR A 15 -12.76 23.85 13.57
C THR A 15 -11.90 24.57 12.54
N GLN A 16 -10.72 25.06 12.94
CA GLN A 16 -9.74 25.64 12.02
C GLN A 16 -9.28 24.61 10.98
N MET A 17 -9.00 23.37 11.40
CA MET A 17 -8.64 22.28 10.48
C MET A 17 -9.76 21.93 9.49
N LEU A 18 -11.01 21.89 9.97
CA LEU A 18 -12.19 21.68 9.10
C LEU A 18 -12.32 22.78 8.05
N VAL A 19 -12.27 24.05 8.47
CA VAL A 19 -12.34 25.20 7.56
C VAL A 19 -11.18 25.16 6.58
N ALA A 20 -9.96 24.90 7.05
CA ALA A 20 -8.77 24.77 6.22
C ALA A 20 -8.91 23.66 5.17
N MET A 21 -9.47 22.51 5.52
CA MET A 21 -9.73 21.43 4.56
C MET A 21 -10.72 21.87 3.49
N PHE A 22 -11.90 22.40 3.86
CA PHE A 22 -12.91 22.81 2.88
C PHE A 22 -12.43 23.95 1.97
N VAL A 23 -11.72 24.93 2.54
CA VAL A 23 -11.12 26.02 1.76
C VAL A 23 -10.02 25.48 0.85
N GLY A 24 -9.19 24.55 1.33
CA GLY A 24 -8.16 23.89 0.53
C GLY A 24 -8.77 23.12 -0.63
N PHE A 25 -9.81 22.33 -0.37
CA PHE A 25 -10.56 21.60 -1.38
C PHE A 25 -11.16 22.55 -2.43
N GLY A 26 -11.75 23.67 -2.01
CA GLY A 26 -12.26 24.70 -2.91
C GLY A 26 -11.15 25.33 -3.77
N VAL A 27 -9.97 25.60 -3.20
CA VAL A 27 -8.80 26.11 -3.93
C VAL A 27 -8.29 25.06 -4.93
N GLY A 28 -8.19 23.80 -4.55
CA GLY A 28 -7.79 22.71 -5.45
C GLY A 28 -8.75 22.52 -6.62
N LEU A 29 -10.07 22.50 -6.36
CA LEU A 29 -11.08 22.45 -7.41
C LEU A 29 -11.07 23.69 -8.32
N PHE A 30 -10.74 24.86 -7.77
CA PHE A 30 -10.71 26.10 -8.53
C PHE A 30 -9.49 26.18 -9.45
N PHE A 31 -8.30 25.93 -8.92
CA PHE A 31 -7.02 26.12 -9.60
C PHE A 31 -6.44 24.86 -10.26
N GLY A 32 -7.00 23.68 -9.98
CA GLY A 32 -6.56 22.40 -10.55
C GLY A 32 -5.10 22.09 -10.23
N GLU A 33 -4.38 21.56 -11.21
CA GLU A 33 -2.99 21.10 -11.06
C GLU A 33 -2.00 22.19 -10.64
N SER A 34 -2.31 23.47 -10.89
CA SER A 34 -1.41 24.60 -10.60
C SER A 34 -1.10 24.76 -9.10
N VAL A 35 -1.90 24.16 -8.21
CA VAL A 35 -1.66 24.15 -6.76
C VAL A 35 -0.95 22.89 -6.26
N GLY A 36 -0.49 21.99 -7.14
CA GLY A 36 0.19 20.76 -6.75
C GLY A 36 1.48 20.97 -5.93
N TRP A 37 2.19 22.09 -6.13
CA TRP A 37 3.38 22.44 -5.33
C TRP A 37 3.07 22.65 -3.83
N MET A 38 1.81 22.90 -3.47
CA MET A 38 1.38 23.01 -2.09
C MET A 38 1.54 21.69 -1.33
N GLY A 39 1.61 20.55 -2.02
CA GLY A 39 1.93 19.26 -1.42
C GLY A 39 3.24 19.29 -0.62
N THR A 40 4.27 20.01 -1.10
CA THR A 40 5.56 20.18 -0.40
C THR A 40 5.41 20.89 0.95
N ILE A 41 4.51 21.87 1.05
CA ILE A 41 4.18 22.53 2.32
C ILE A 41 3.52 21.52 3.27
N GLY A 42 2.58 20.73 2.76
CA GLY A 42 1.94 19.65 3.51
C GLY A 42 2.95 18.67 4.12
N THR A 43 3.86 18.14 3.29
CA THR A 43 4.93 17.23 3.72
C THR A 43 5.85 17.88 4.74
N SER A 44 6.19 19.15 4.58
CA SER A 44 7.04 19.87 5.54
C SER A 44 6.40 19.96 6.92
N VAL A 45 5.09 20.25 7.00
CA VAL A 45 4.34 20.28 8.27
C VAL A 45 4.29 18.89 8.90
N ILE A 46 4.15 17.83 8.11
CA ILE A 46 4.21 16.44 8.59
C ILE A 46 5.58 16.13 9.21
N LEU A 47 6.68 16.47 8.53
CA LEU A 47 8.03 16.21 9.03
C LEU A 47 8.29 16.95 10.35
N LEU A 48 7.82 18.19 10.46
CA LEU A 48 7.88 18.95 11.72
C LEU A 48 7.11 18.24 12.84
N MET A 49 5.94 17.68 12.55
CA MET A 49 5.14 16.91 13.50
C MET A 49 5.83 15.62 13.94
N GLN A 50 6.58 14.95 13.06
CA GLN A 50 7.28 13.69 13.36
C GLN A 50 8.52 13.88 14.26
N MET A 51 9.18 15.04 14.17
CA MET A 51 10.41 15.35 14.90
C MET A 51 10.32 15.14 16.41
N THR A 52 9.19 15.48 17.04
CA THR A 52 9.04 15.40 18.50
C THR A 52 8.58 14.03 19.01
N VAL A 53 8.17 13.13 18.12
CA VAL A 53 7.37 11.97 18.54
C VAL A 53 8.22 10.89 19.20
N LEU A 54 9.36 10.50 18.62
CA LEU A 54 10.20 9.44 19.20
C LEU A 54 10.75 9.84 20.58
N PRO A 55 11.29 11.06 20.79
CA PRO A 55 11.69 11.50 22.14
C PRO A 55 10.51 11.52 23.12
N TYR A 56 9.34 12.00 22.67
CA TYR A 56 8.13 12.04 23.49
C TYR A 56 7.68 10.64 23.94
N ILE A 57 7.72 9.63 23.06
CA ILE A 57 7.38 8.24 23.38
C ILE A 57 8.21 7.75 24.57
N VAL A 58 9.53 7.93 24.50
CA VAL A 58 10.45 7.43 25.54
C VAL A 58 10.13 8.09 26.88
N VAL A 59 10.09 9.43 26.92
CA VAL A 59 9.86 10.14 28.20
C VAL A 59 8.46 9.90 28.75
N SER A 60 7.45 9.78 27.88
CA SER A 60 6.06 9.54 28.27
C SER A 60 5.85 8.12 28.79
N LEU A 61 6.44 7.10 28.17
CA LEU A 61 6.28 5.71 28.62
C LEU A 61 7.09 5.44 29.88
N VAL A 62 8.36 5.87 29.92
CA VAL A 62 9.20 5.69 31.10
C VAL A 62 8.60 6.43 32.30
N GLY A 63 8.19 7.69 32.13
CA GLY A 63 7.52 8.45 33.19
C GLY A 63 6.13 7.91 33.55
N GLY A 64 5.34 7.53 32.55
CA GLY A 64 3.97 7.04 32.71
C GLY A 64 3.86 5.69 33.41
N ILE A 65 4.78 4.77 33.14
CA ILE A 65 4.86 3.46 33.83
C ILE A 65 5.66 3.59 35.13
N GLY A 66 6.75 4.36 35.15
CA GLY A 66 7.61 4.52 36.32
C GLY A 66 6.95 5.19 37.53
N LYS A 67 5.94 6.05 37.30
CA LYS A 67 5.15 6.66 38.38
C LYS A 67 4.26 5.66 39.13
N LEU A 68 4.04 4.47 38.59
CA LEU A 68 3.18 3.46 39.21
C LEU A 68 3.79 2.96 40.53
N GLN A 69 2.91 2.73 41.51
CA GLN A 69 3.26 2.05 42.75
C GLN A 69 3.19 0.52 42.56
N LYS A 70 3.92 -0.23 43.40
CA LYS A 70 3.96 -1.71 43.31
C LYS A 70 2.56 -2.36 43.40
N SER A 71 1.70 -1.85 44.26
CA SER A 71 0.31 -2.32 44.42
C SER A 71 -0.54 -2.08 43.16
N THR A 72 -0.51 -0.86 42.64
CA THR A 72 -1.22 -0.45 41.42
C THR A 72 -0.71 -1.18 40.18
N ALA A 73 0.61 -1.33 40.05
CA ALA A 73 1.23 -2.08 38.96
C ALA A 73 0.78 -3.54 38.99
N LYS A 74 0.81 -4.20 40.15
CA LYS A 74 0.35 -5.59 40.29
C LYS A 74 -1.11 -5.75 39.85
N LEU A 75 -1.98 -4.81 40.23
CA LEU A 75 -3.38 -4.80 39.83
C LEU A 75 -3.55 -4.65 38.31
N ILE A 76 -2.84 -3.70 37.69
CA ILE A 76 -2.90 -3.46 36.24
C ILE A 76 -2.37 -4.68 35.49
N PHE A 77 -1.17 -5.16 35.81
CA PHE A 77 -0.54 -6.25 35.05
C PHE A 77 -1.23 -7.62 35.26
N SER A 78 -1.87 -7.87 36.41
CA SER A 78 -2.51 -9.18 36.67
C SER A 78 -3.96 -9.28 36.19
N ARG A 79 -4.78 -8.24 36.40
CA ARG A 79 -6.23 -8.31 36.15
C ARG A 79 -6.66 -7.40 35.01
N ALA A 80 -6.35 -6.11 35.08
CA ALA A 80 -6.74 -5.16 34.04
C ALA A 80 -6.06 -5.46 32.70
N GLY A 81 -4.81 -5.91 32.74
CA GLY A 81 -3.96 -6.19 31.60
C GLY A 81 -4.49 -7.36 30.77
N LEU A 82 -5.01 -8.41 31.42
CA LEU A 82 -5.65 -9.51 30.70
C LEU A 82 -6.91 -9.03 29.95
N ILE A 83 -7.76 -8.23 30.61
CA ILE A 83 -8.95 -7.64 29.96
C ILE A 83 -8.55 -6.73 28.80
N MET A 84 -7.52 -5.89 29.00
CA MET A 84 -6.99 -5.00 27.96
C MET A 84 -6.47 -5.79 26.75
N LEU A 85 -5.69 -6.86 26.98
CA LEU A 85 -5.20 -7.74 25.92
C LEU A 85 -6.34 -8.41 25.13
N LEU A 86 -7.39 -8.87 25.83
CA LEU A 86 -8.57 -9.45 25.18
C LEU A 86 -9.34 -8.42 24.34
N LEU A 87 -9.48 -7.19 24.85
CA LEU A 87 -10.12 -6.10 24.12
C LEU A 87 -9.31 -5.64 22.90
N TRP A 88 -7.97 -5.64 22.99
CA TRP A 88 -7.08 -5.38 21.85
C TRP A 88 -7.16 -6.49 20.81
N LEU A 89 -7.12 -7.76 21.22
CA LEU A 89 -7.26 -8.89 20.32
C LEU A 89 -8.59 -8.82 19.57
N LEU A 90 -9.69 -8.56 20.28
CA LEU A 90 -11.00 -8.34 19.68
C LEU A 90 -10.97 -7.23 18.64
N ALA A 91 -10.42 -6.06 18.98
CA ALA A 91 -10.34 -4.93 18.06
C ALA A 91 -9.49 -5.25 16.82
N ILE A 92 -8.34 -5.88 16.99
CA ILE A 92 -7.44 -6.30 15.90
C ILE A 92 -8.15 -7.28 14.95
N VAL A 93 -8.83 -8.30 15.49
CA VAL A 93 -9.61 -9.25 14.69
C VAL A 93 -10.71 -8.52 13.91
N MET A 94 -11.45 -7.63 14.56
CA MET A 94 -12.48 -6.84 13.90
C MET A 94 -11.92 -5.98 12.77
N ILE A 95 -10.79 -5.28 13.01
CA ILE A 95 -10.11 -4.46 12.00
C ILE A 95 -9.66 -5.32 10.82
N ALA A 96 -9.08 -6.50 11.08
CA ALA A 96 -8.60 -7.41 10.03
C ALA A 96 -9.73 -8.03 9.18
N LEU A 97 -10.98 -8.03 9.68
CA LEU A 97 -12.15 -8.49 8.93
C LEU A 97 -12.76 -7.41 8.04
N VAL A 98 -12.58 -6.12 8.34
CA VAL A 98 -13.16 -5.01 7.56
C VAL A 98 -12.75 -5.00 6.08
N PRO A 99 -11.50 -5.32 5.69
CA PRO A 99 -11.10 -5.36 4.28
C PRO A 99 -11.92 -6.32 3.41
N LEU A 100 -12.58 -7.32 4.02
CA LEU A 100 -13.52 -8.21 3.31
C LEU A 100 -14.76 -7.47 2.77
N SER A 101 -15.05 -6.28 3.29
CA SER A 101 -16.11 -5.39 2.80
C SER A 101 -15.70 -4.54 1.61
N PHE A 102 -14.39 -4.44 1.31
CA PHE A 102 -13.92 -3.61 0.20
C PHE A 102 -14.35 -4.20 -1.16
N PRO A 103 -14.62 -3.36 -2.17
CA PRO A 103 -14.94 -3.84 -3.51
C PRO A 103 -13.74 -4.56 -4.13
N ILE A 104 -14.00 -5.50 -5.04
CA ILE A 104 -12.93 -6.17 -5.78
C ILE A 104 -12.40 -5.18 -6.82
N ILE A 105 -11.10 -4.88 -6.76
CA ILE A 105 -10.40 -4.14 -7.83
C ILE A 105 -9.90 -5.19 -8.82
N GLU A 106 -10.23 -5.03 -10.11
CA GLU A 106 -9.60 -5.83 -11.16
C GLU A 106 -8.14 -5.37 -11.32
N SER A 107 -7.19 -6.29 -11.13
CA SER A 107 -5.77 -6.06 -10.85
C SER A 107 -4.93 -5.51 -12.02
N ALA A 108 -5.56 -4.88 -13.00
CA ALA A 108 -4.89 -4.36 -14.19
C ALA A 108 -4.17 -3.04 -13.86
N SER A 109 -2.90 -3.12 -13.48
CA SER A 109 -2.01 -1.96 -13.34
C SER A 109 -0.75 -2.15 -14.18
N PHE A 110 -0.14 -1.03 -14.60
CA PHE A 110 1.19 -1.07 -15.22
C PHE A 110 2.20 -1.67 -14.24
N PHE A 111 3.31 -2.17 -14.78
CA PHE A 111 4.37 -2.75 -13.96
C PHE A 111 4.92 -1.70 -12.98
N SER A 112 5.00 -2.02 -11.68
CA SER A 112 5.61 -1.15 -10.66
C SER A 112 6.97 -1.68 -10.22
N THR A 113 7.97 -0.79 -10.18
CA THR A 113 9.32 -1.11 -9.69
C THR A 113 9.33 -1.46 -8.19
N SER A 114 8.41 -0.89 -7.40
CA SER A 114 8.28 -1.20 -5.96
C SER A 114 7.89 -2.65 -5.69
N SER A 115 7.23 -3.33 -6.64
CA SER A 115 6.90 -4.75 -6.54
C SER A 115 8.14 -5.66 -6.65
N ILE A 116 9.26 -5.15 -7.16
CA ILE A 116 10.48 -5.93 -7.45
C ILE A 116 11.63 -5.66 -6.48
N GLU A 117 11.62 -4.58 -5.70
CA GLU A 117 12.64 -4.36 -4.66
C GLU A 117 12.83 -5.61 -3.78
N PRO A 118 14.09 -6.05 -3.53
CA PRO A 118 14.34 -7.24 -2.75
C PRO A 118 13.58 -7.15 -1.43
N VAL A 119 12.85 -8.21 -1.09
CA VAL A 119 12.27 -8.32 0.24
C VAL A 119 13.44 -8.54 1.17
N THR A 120 14.03 -7.45 1.68
CA THR A 120 14.89 -7.51 2.85
C THR A 120 14.07 -8.23 3.91
N PRO A 121 14.48 -9.43 4.36
CA PRO A 121 13.75 -10.13 5.39
C PRO A 121 13.63 -9.18 6.58
N ILE A 122 12.40 -8.93 7.03
CA ILE A 122 12.19 -8.13 8.23
C ILE A 122 12.89 -8.89 9.36
N ASP A 123 13.95 -8.31 9.90
CA ASP A 123 14.61 -8.86 11.07
C ASP A 123 13.72 -8.59 12.28
N TYR A 124 12.81 -9.54 12.52
CA TYR A 124 11.88 -9.47 13.64
C TYR A 124 12.60 -9.35 14.99
N PHE A 125 13.83 -9.85 15.11
CA PHE A 125 14.59 -9.70 16.34
C PHE A 125 14.99 -8.23 16.53
N LYS A 126 15.56 -7.58 15.52
CA LYS A 126 15.86 -6.13 15.59
C LYS A 126 14.61 -5.27 15.74
N LEU A 127 13.50 -5.67 15.11
CA LEU A 127 12.24 -4.91 15.16
C LEU A 127 11.67 -4.81 16.58
N TYR A 128 11.82 -5.86 17.41
CA TYR A 128 11.22 -5.93 18.74
C TYR A 128 12.22 -5.86 19.90
N ILE A 129 13.44 -6.36 19.71
CA ILE A 129 14.47 -6.46 20.75
C ILE A 129 15.70 -5.64 20.31
N PRO A 130 15.87 -4.41 20.83
CA PRO A 130 17.01 -3.59 20.48
C PRO A 130 18.27 -4.10 21.20
N SER A 131 19.33 -4.38 20.45
CA SER A 131 20.69 -4.47 21.02
C SER A 131 21.23 -3.09 21.41
N ASN A 132 20.78 -2.06 20.69
CA ASN A 132 21.10 -0.66 20.93
C ASN A 132 19.83 0.22 20.76
N PRO A 133 19.25 0.75 21.85
CA PRO A 133 18.06 1.59 21.78
C PRO A 133 18.32 2.94 21.09
N PHE A 134 19.56 3.45 21.10
CA PHE A 134 19.85 4.72 20.42
C PHE A 134 19.86 4.56 18.90
N GLU A 135 20.45 3.47 18.41
CA GLU A 135 20.37 3.09 16.99
C GLU A 135 18.92 2.84 16.57
N SER A 136 18.15 2.13 17.40
CA SER A 136 16.72 1.88 17.13
C SER A 136 15.89 3.17 17.06
N MET A 137 16.26 4.19 17.83
CA MET A 137 15.64 5.52 17.74
C MET A 137 16.05 6.26 16.46
N ALA A 138 17.31 6.15 16.05
CA ALA A 138 17.82 6.78 14.83
C ALA A 138 17.22 6.15 13.55
N ASP A 139 17.09 4.82 13.54
CA ASP A 139 16.53 4.04 12.42
C ASP A 139 14.99 4.02 12.42
N GLY A 140 14.35 4.54 13.46
CA GLY A 140 12.89 4.61 13.54
C GLY A 140 12.20 3.28 13.88
N TYR A 141 12.89 2.33 14.51
CA TYR A 141 12.30 1.07 15.01
C TYR A 141 11.44 1.31 16.27
N VAL A 142 10.24 1.86 16.05
CA VAL A 142 9.29 2.23 17.12
C VAL A 142 8.97 1.06 18.06
N PRO A 143 8.69 -0.17 17.60
CA PRO A 143 8.32 -1.27 18.50
C PRO A 143 9.43 -1.61 19.50
N ALA A 144 10.69 -1.69 19.04
CA ALA A 144 11.87 -1.90 19.88
C ALA A 144 12.01 -0.81 20.95
N MET A 145 11.82 0.46 20.57
CA MET A 145 11.88 1.60 21.49
C MET A 145 10.80 1.55 22.58
N VAL A 146 9.60 1.09 22.23
CA VAL A 146 8.50 0.94 23.18
C VAL A 146 8.80 -0.18 24.18
N VAL A 147 9.30 -1.33 23.71
CA VAL A 147 9.71 -2.45 24.59
C VAL A 147 10.79 -1.99 25.58
N PHE A 148 11.82 -1.30 25.10
CA PHE A 148 12.87 -0.72 25.94
C PHE A 148 12.30 0.27 26.98
N SER A 149 11.42 1.18 26.55
CA SER A 149 10.81 2.18 27.42
C SER A 149 9.92 1.56 28.50
N ILE A 150 9.17 0.51 28.17
CA ILE A 150 8.38 -0.27 29.12
C ILE A 150 9.29 -0.94 30.15
N ALA A 151 10.37 -1.59 29.71
CA ALA A 151 11.32 -2.25 30.62
C ALA A 151 11.95 -1.25 31.60
N MET A 152 12.36 -0.08 31.11
CA MET A 152 12.91 0.99 31.95
C MET A 152 11.85 1.54 32.94
N GLY A 153 10.62 1.75 32.47
CA GLY A 153 9.50 2.15 33.33
C GLY A 153 9.20 1.13 34.42
N LEU A 154 9.21 -0.17 34.11
CA LEU A 154 9.02 -1.25 35.07
C LEU A 154 10.14 -1.30 36.12
N ALA A 155 11.39 -1.08 35.72
CA ALA A 155 12.51 -1.00 36.64
C ALA A 155 12.35 0.15 37.66
N LEU A 156 11.83 1.30 37.22
CA LEU A 156 11.55 2.45 38.10
C LEU A 156 10.44 2.18 39.14
N ILE A 157 9.53 1.23 38.91
CA ILE A 157 8.52 0.82 39.91
C ILE A 157 9.20 0.16 41.12
N GLY A 158 10.29 -0.57 40.88
CA GLY A 158 11.06 -1.26 41.91
C GLY A 158 11.85 -0.32 42.84
N MET A 159 12.26 0.84 42.30
CA MET A 159 13.08 1.84 43.00
C MET A 159 12.27 2.64 44.04
N GLN A 160 12.95 3.09 45.09
CA GLN A 160 12.40 3.91 46.17
C GLN A 160 13.36 5.07 46.48
N GLY A 161 12.84 6.12 47.13
CA GLY A 161 13.63 7.28 47.58
C GLY A 161 13.77 8.41 46.55
N GLU A 162 14.66 9.36 46.85
CA GLU A 162 14.84 10.61 46.10
C GLU A 162 15.26 10.41 44.63
N HIS A 163 16.11 9.41 44.35
CA HIS A 163 16.57 9.10 43.00
C HIS A 163 15.43 8.78 42.03
N LYS A 164 14.41 8.03 42.49
CA LYS A 164 13.22 7.76 41.68
C LYS A 164 12.49 9.07 41.34
N GLN A 165 12.32 9.94 42.34
CA GLN A 165 11.63 11.21 42.14
C GLN A 165 12.40 12.16 41.22
N GLN A 166 13.73 12.18 41.28
CA GLN A 166 14.56 12.94 40.36
C GLN A 166 14.36 12.47 38.91
N ILE A 167 14.43 11.16 38.65
CA ILE A 167 14.21 10.60 37.30
C ILE A 167 12.78 10.89 36.83
N LEU A 168 11.77 10.70 37.68
CA LEU A 168 10.38 10.97 37.32
C LEU A 168 10.14 12.45 37.03
N THR A 169 10.78 13.35 37.79
CA THR A 169 10.69 14.80 37.57
C THR A 169 11.34 15.17 36.23
N PHE A 170 12.49 14.59 35.90
CA PHE A 170 13.15 14.79 34.61
C PHE A 170 12.29 14.25 33.44
N MET A 171 11.74 13.03 33.56
CA MET A 171 10.83 12.45 32.56
C MET A 171 9.57 13.31 32.37
N HIS A 172 8.97 13.77 33.47
CA HIS A 172 7.79 14.63 33.43
C HIS A 172 8.09 15.98 32.76
N THR A 173 9.15 16.66 33.17
CA THR A 173 9.56 17.97 32.62
C THR A 173 9.87 17.85 31.14
N SER A 174 10.59 16.79 30.73
CA SER A 174 10.90 16.53 29.32
C SER A 174 9.63 16.25 28.51
N SER A 175 8.72 15.43 29.03
CA SER A 175 7.41 15.18 28.41
C SER A 175 6.61 16.46 28.24
N GLU A 176 6.61 17.35 29.24
CA GLU A 176 5.95 18.65 29.16
C GLU A 176 6.58 19.55 28.08
N ILE A 177 7.91 19.58 27.96
CA ILE A 177 8.61 20.33 26.90
C ILE A 177 8.18 19.84 25.52
N PHE A 178 8.25 18.53 25.26
CA PHE A 178 7.85 17.97 23.97
C PHE A 178 6.35 18.14 23.70
N SER A 179 5.52 18.03 24.73
CA SER A 179 4.08 18.31 24.64
C SER A 179 3.81 19.77 24.25
N ARG A 180 4.51 20.74 24.84
CA ARG A 180 4.41 22.17 24.46
C ARG A 180 4.82 22.41 23.01
N ILE A 181 5.91 21.78 22.55
CA ILE A 181 6.32 21.87 21.14
C ILE A 181 5.20 21.31 20.24
N THR A 182 4.67 20.14 20.58
CA THR A 182 3.61 19.47 19.83
C THR A 182 2.33 20.32 19.79
N GLN A 183 1.94 20.94 20.91
CA GLN A 183 0.82 21.88 20.96
C GLN A 183 1.05 23.12 20.09
N GLY A 184 2.30 23.61 20.01
CA GLY A 184 2.69 24.65 19.06
C GLY A 184 2.52 24.22 17.61
N LEU A 185 2.99 23.02 17.26
CA LEU A 185 2.89 22.46 15.92
C LEU A 185 1.43 22.21 15.49
N VAL A 186 0.55 21.80 16.41
CA VAL A 186 -0.90 21.66 16.14
C VAL A 186 -1.55 22.98 15.71
N LYS A 187 -1.02 24.15 16.11
CA LYS A 187 -1.51 25.46 15.63
C LYS A 187 -1.14 25.74 14.17
N ILE A 188 -0.07 25.12 13.67
CA ILE A 188 0.40 25.24 12.28
C ILE A 188 -0.29 24.20 11.39
N LEU A 189 -0.79 23.11 11.98
CA LEU A 189 -1.45 22.01 11.26
C LEU A 189 -2.60 22.43 10.31
N PRO A 190 -3.45 23.43 10.60
CA PRO A 190 -4.44 23.92 9.64
C PRO A 190 -3.81 24.37 8.30
N ILE A 191 -2.61 24.96 8.32
CA ILE A 191 -1.90 25.37 7.09
C ILE A 191 -1.47 24.14 6.30
N GLY A 192 -0.96 23.11 6.98
CA GLY A 192 -0.62 21.83 6.36
C GLY A 192 -1.84 21.17 5.73
N ILE A 193 -2.95 21.05 6.46
CA ILE A 193 -4.19 20.45 5.96
C ILE A 193 -4.76 21.23 4.78
N PHE A 194 -4.73 22.56 4.82
CA PHE A 194 -5.11 23.40 3.68
C PHE A 194 -4.28 23.07 2.43
N ALA A 195 -2.95 23.06 2.57
CA ALA A 195 -2.03 22.80 1.48
C ALA A 195 -2.16 21.39 0.90
N MET A 196 -2.32 20.39 1.77
CA MET A 196 -2.54 18.99 1.38
C MET A 196 -3.89 18.79 0.69
N SER A 197 -4.96 19.39 1.24
CA SER A 197 -6.30 19.28 0.65
C SER A 197 -6.38 19.99 -0.70
N ALA A 198 -5.71 21.14 -0.83
CA ALA A 198 -5.61 21.88 -2.11
C ALA A 198 -4.81 21.10 -3.14
N SER A 199 -3.65 20.56 -2.76
CA SER A 199 -2.84 19.72 -3.63
C SER A 199 -3.63 18.47 -4.05
N ALA A 200 -4.21 17.72 -3.11
CA ALA A 200 -4.98 16.51 -3.39
C ALA A 200 -6.19 16.79 -4.30
N ALA A 201 -7.00 17.81 -3.98
CA ALA A 201 -8.14 18.21 -4.80
C ALA A 201 -7.74 18.84 -6.15
N GLY A 202 -6.49 19.28 -6.29
CA GLY A 202 -5.91 19.78 -7.54
C GLY A 202 -5.22 18.71 -8.38
N THR A 203 -4.70 17.61 -7.79
CA THR A 203 -3.96 16.55 -8.50
C THR A 203 -4.61 15.15 -8.58
N MET A 204 -5.35 14.68 -7.56
CA MET A 204 -6.01 13.35 -7.53
C MET A 204 -7.26 13.18 -8.41
N GLY A 205 -7.41 12.12 -9.21
CA GLY A 205 -8.62 11.87 -10.03
C GLY A 205 -9.96 11.82 -9.26
N VAL A 206 -11.09 12.02 -9.95
CA VAL A 206 -12.44 11.87 -9.34
C VAL A 206 -12.64 10.46 -8.79
N ASP A 207 -12.09 9.46 -9.48
CA ASP A 207 -12.16 8.06 -9.08
C ASP A 207 -11.27 7.74 -7.86
N GLU A 208 -10.11 8.39 -7.75
CA GLU A 208 -9.23 8.29 -6.59
C GLU A 208 -9.90 8.89 -5.34
N PHE A 209 -10.61 10.01 -5.51
CA PHE A 209 -11.40 10.62 -4.44
C PHE A 209 -12.61 9.76 -4.05
N ALA A 210 -13.29 9.15 -5.02
CA ALA A 210 -14.38 8.19 -4.77
C ALA A 210 -13.88 6.98 -3.97
N SER A 211 -12.68 6.49 -4.27
CA SER A 211 -12.05 5.39 -3.54
C SER A 211 -11.79 5.74 -2.07
N MET A 212 -11.52 7.00 -1.74
CA MET A 212 -11.35 7.43 -0.34
C MET A 212 -12.63 7.31 0.51
N GLN A 213 -13.81 7.26 -0.12
CA GLN A 213 -15.07 7.02 0.58
C GLN A 213 -15.14 5.61 1.17
N VAL A 214 -14.50 4.62 0.52
CA VAL A 214 -14.39 3.25 1.03
C VAL A 214 -13.77 3.27 2.42
N TYR A 215 -12.64 3.98 2.58
CA TYR A 215 -11.99 4.14 3.88
C TYR A 215 -12.91 4.77 4.91
N LEU A 216 -13.50 5.94 4.60
CA LEU A 216 -14.31 6.70 5.54
C LEU A 216 -15.54 5.92 6.00
N ILE A 217 -16.28 5.31 5.07
CA ILE A 217 -17.48 4.53 5.37
C ILE A 217 -17.12 3.32 6.23
N SER A 218 -16.14 2.51 5.80
CA SER A 218 -15.70 1.34 6.56
C SER A 218 -15.20 1.72 7.96
N TYR A 219 -14.47 2.84 8.08
CA TYR A 219 -13.99 3.35 9.36
C TYR A 219 -15.13 3.77 10.29
N PHE A 220 -16.10 4.56 9.80
CA PHE A 220 -17.24 4.97 10.60
C PHE A 220 -18.09 3.78 11.04
N VAL A 221 -18.36 2.85 10.14
CA VAL A 221 -19.10 1.62 10.46
C VAL A 221 -18.36 0.82 11.54
N LEU A 222 -17.05 0.63 11.41
CA LEU A 222 -16.25 -0.07 12.42
C LEU A 222 -16.32 0.62 13.79
N CYS A 223 -16.11 1.94 13.84
CA CYS A 223 -16.16 2.70 15.09
C CYS A 223 -17.56 2.65 15.73
N LEU A 224 -18.63 2.81 14.94
CA LEU A 224 -20.00 2.74 15.42
C LEU A 224 -20.36 1.34 15.93
N LEU A 225 -19.97 0.29 15.18
CA LEU A 225 -20.19 -1.10 15.56
C LEU A 225 -19.46 -1.43 16.88
N LEU A 226 -18.21 -1.01 17.04
CA LEU A 226 -17.46 -1.20 18.27
C LEU A 226 -18.07 -0.43 19.45
N THR A 227 -18.39 0.86 19.24
CA THR A 227 -18.85 1.77 20.30
C THR A 227 -20.27 1.44 20.78
N PHE A 228 -21.20 1.22 19.85
CA PHE A 228 -22.63 1.13 20.18
C PHE A 228 -23.16 -0.30 20.25
N TRP A 229 -22.42 -1.29 19.75
CA TRP A 229 -22.89 -2.67 19.69
C TRP A 229 -21.97 -3.63 20.44
N VAL A 230 -20.74 -3.81 19.97
CA VAL A 230 -19.83 -4.84 20.46
C VAL A 230 -19.42 -4.61 21.92
N LEU A 231 -18.90 -3.42 22.25
CA LEU A 231 -18.40 -3.13 23.59
C LEU A 231 -19.51 -3.10 24.66
N PRO A 232 -20.65 -2.43 24.45
CA PRO A 232 -21.77 -2.47 25.41
C PRO A 232 -22.33 -3.89 25.61
N TRP A 233 -22.34 -4.73 24.57
CA TRP A 233 -22.81 -6.11 24.69
C TRP A 233 -21.87 -7.00 25.50
N ILE A 234 -20.55 -6.76 25.40
CA ILE A 234 -19.55 -7.41 26.26
C ILE A 234 -19.80 -7.05 27.73
N VAL A 235 -20.02 -5.77 28.03
CA VAL A 235 -20.39 -5.33 29.38
C VAL A 235 -21.66 -6.04 29.83
N ALA A 236 -22.69 -6.07 28.99
CA ALA A 236 -23.98 -6.66 29.33
C ALA A 236 -23.94 -8.17 29.59
N SER A 237 -22.98 -8.86 29.00
CA SER A 237 -22.85 -10.32 29.12
C SER A 237 -21.95 -10.73 30.29
N LEU A 238 -21.01 -9.87 30.69
CA LEU A 238 -20.02 -10.17 31.73
C LEU A 238 -20.33 -9.51 33.08
N THR A 239 -21.12 -8.44 33.09
CA THR A 239 -21.45 -7.65 34.28
C THR A 239 -22.96 -7.67 34.53
N PRO A 240 -23.44 -7.30 35.73
CA PRO A 240 -24.87 -7.17 35.98
C PRO A 240 -25.53 -5.99 35.25
N ILE A 241 -24.76 -5.14 34.58
CA ILE A 241 -25.22 -3.94 33.90
C ILE A 241 -25.88 -4.33 32.59
N THR A 242 -27.05 -3.78 32.27
CA THR A 242 -27.72 -4.07 30.98
C THR A 242 -27.14 -3.26 29.82
N PHE A 243 -27.34 -3.73 28.59
CA PHE A 243 -26.91 -3.04 27.37
C PHE A 243 -27.42 -1.59 27.30
N ALA A 244 -28.70 -1.38 27.61
CA ALA A 244 -29.31 -0.05 27.60
C ALA A 244 -28.72 0.88 28.67
N GLN A 245 -28.39 0.35 29.86
CA GLN A 245 -27.75 1.13 30.92
C GLN A 245 -26.33 1.55 30.53
N ALA A 246 -25.55 0.64 29.94
CA ALA A 246 -24.19 0.95 29.48
C ALA A 246 -24.18 2.13 28.49
N LEU A 247 -25.13 2.15 27.54
CA LEU A 247 -25.29 3.26 26.59
C LEU A 247 -25.86 4.54 27.21
N ARG A 248 -26.85 4.41 28.11
CA ARG A 248 -27.47 5.57 28.76
C ARG A 248 -26.46 6.34 29.60
N ILE A 249 -25.62 5.63 30.34
CA ILE A 249 -24.71 6.24 31.31
C ILE A 249 -23.48 6.83 30.61
N SER A 250 -22.92 6.12 29.62
CA SER A 250 -21.81 6.65 28.81
C SER A 250 -22.20 7.78 27.83
N LYS A 251 -23.49 8.14 27.74
CA LYS A 251 -23.97 9.14 26.77
C LYS A 251 -23.26 10.49 26.93
N SER A 252 -23.06 10.96 28.17
CA SER A 252 -22.46 12.28 28.42
C SER A 252 -21.00 12.31 27.96
N SER A 253 -20.23 11.29 28.34
CA SER A 253 -18.84 11.14 27.92
C SER A 253 -18.69 10.97 26.40
N LEU A 254 -19.52 10.15 25.76
CA LEU A 254 -19.49 9.94 24.31
C LEU A 254 -19.79 11.24 23.53
N VAL A 255 -20.84 11.96 23.90
CA VAL A 255 -21.22 13.22 23.23
C VAL A 255 -20.14 14.27 23.43
N THR A 256 -19.60 14.39 24.64
CA THR A 256 -18.53 15.34 24.95
C THR A 256 -17.27 15.01 24.15
N ALA A 257 -16.86 13.74 24.09
CA ALA A 257 -15.68 13.31 23.33
C ALA A 257 -15.85 13.52 21.82
N PHE A 258 -17.04 13.28 21.27
CA PHE A 258 -17.32 13.55 19.86
C PHE A 258 -17.23 15.05 19.54
N ALA A 259 -17.78 15.89 20.42
CA ALA A 259 -17.78 17.34 20.26
C ALA A 259 -16.35 17.92 20.36
N THR A 260 -15.62 17.55 21.42
CA THR A 260 -14.29 18.10 21.72
C THR A 260 -13.17 17.45 20.91
N GLY A 261 -13.35 16.21 20.45
CA GLY A 261 -12.29 15.42 19.81
C GLY A 261 -11.12 15.10 20.76
N ASN A 262 -11.31 15.24 22.07
CA ASN A 262 -10.27 15.04 23.06
C ASN A 262 -10.78 14.23 24.25
N ILE A 263 -10.27 13.00 24.36
CA ILE A 263 -10.60 12.06 25.44
C ILE A 263 -10.15 12.58 26.82
N PHE A 264 -9.08 13.39 26.88
CA PHE A 264 -8.51 13.87 28.14
C PHE A 264 -9.53 14.69 28.97
N ILE A 265 -10.36 15.48 28.30
CA ILE A 265 -11.41 16.30 28.93
C ILE A 265 -12.45 15.41 29.64
N VAL A 266 -12.63 14.19 29.14
CA VAL A 266 -13.71 13.29 29.53
C VAL A 266 -13.27 12.27 30.56
N ILE A 267 -11.96 12.17 30.88
CA ILE A 267 -11.43 11.24 31.89
C ILE A 267 -12.15 11.38 33.25
N PRO A 268 -12.33 12.59 33.83
CA PRO A 268 -13.04 12.74 35.09
C PRO A 268 -14.52 12.34 34.99
N VAL A 269 -15.14 12.59 33.83
CA VAL A 269 -16.53 12.22 33.56
C VAL A 269 -16.69 10.69 33.53
N ILE A 270 -15.76 9.98 32.87
CA ILE A 270 -15.76 8.51 32.82
C ILE A 270 -15.61 7.91 34.22
N VAL A 271 -14.76 8.49 35.07
CA VAL A 271 -14.60 8.04 36.47
C VAL A 271 -15.92 8.11 37.22
N GLU A 272 -16.64 9.23 37.11
CA GLU A 272 -17.92 9.41 37.79
C GLU A 272 -19.02 8.53 37.20
N GLU A 273 -19.08 8.40 35.87
CA GLU A 273 -20.01 7.50 35.19
C GLU A 273 -19.81 6.04 35.63
N CYS A 274 -18.56 5.56 35.71
CA CYS A 274 -18.26 4.21 36.19
C CYS A 274 -18.70 4.02 37.66
N LYS A 275 -18.43 4.99 38.54
CA LYS A 275 -18.86 4.93 39.94
C LYS A 275 -20.38 4.91 40.06
N GLN A 276 -21.07 5.76 39.31
CA GLN A 276 -22.53 5.82 39.30
C GLN A 276 -23.14 4.46 38.93
N VAL A 277 -22.67 3.84 37.84
CA VAL A 277 -23.19 2.54 37.37
C VAL A 277 -23.05 1.46 38.43
N MET A 278 -21.92 1.45 39.14
CA MET A 278 -21.64 0.44 40.17
C MET A 278 -22.42 0.68 41.46
N ARG A 279 -22.71 1.94 41.82
CA ARG A 279 -23.60 2.28 42.95
C ARG A 279 -25.04 1.84 42.67
N GLU A 280 -25.55 2.03 41.46
CA GLU A 280 -26.92 1.64 41.07
C GLU A 280 -27.19 0.12 41.20
N HIS A 281 -26.13 -0.69 41.30
CA HIS A 281 -26.23 -2.15 41.44
C HIS A 281 -25.72 -2.66 42.80
N ASP A 282 -25.61 -1.80 43.81
CA ASP A 282 -25.09 -2.10 45.17
C ASP A 282 -23.75 -2.85 45.20
N ASN A 283 -22.95 -2.73 44.13
CA ASN A 283 -21.67 -3.43 44.01
C ASN A 283 -20.47 -2.54 44.38
N LEU A 284 -20.65 -1.22 44.53
CA LEU A 284 -19.52 -0.31 44.77
C LEU A 284 -19.03 -0.35 46.23
N CYS A 285 -17.94 -1.08 46.49
CA CYS A 285 -17.14 -0.94 47.71
C CYS A 285 -16.18 0.29 47.62
N GLU A 286 -15.70 0.80 48.77
CA GLU A 286 -14.73 1.91 48.82
C GLU A 286 -13.44 1.60 48.03
N ASP A 287 -12.93 0.38 48.13
CA ASP A 287 -11.78 -0.09 47.35
C ASP A 287 -12.04 -0.05 45.85
N GLY A 288 -13.28 -0.34 45.42
CA GLY A 288 -13.71 -0.29 44.04
C GLY A 288 -13.82 1.14 43.49
N ALA A 289 -14.26 2.09 44.31
CA ALA A 289 -14.29 3.50 43.94
C ALA A 289 -12.86 4.04 43.73
N THR A 290 -11.96 3.71 44.64
CA THR A 290 -10.53 4.04 44.55
C THR A 290 -9.88 3.40 43.32
N LEU A 291 -10.25 2.14 43.03
CA LEU A 291 -9.80 1.43 41.84
C LEU A 291 -10.17 2.17 40.54
N ILE A 292 -11.41 2.64 40.42
CA ILE A 292 -11.88 3.38 39.24
C ILE A 292 -11.11 4.69 39.06
N GLU A 293 -10.90 5.45 40.14
CA GLU A 293 -10.15 6.71 40.10
C GLU A 293 -8.71 6.53 39.63
N ILE A 294 -8.08 5.42 40.02
CA ILE A 294 -6.70 5.10 39.66
C ILE A 294 -6.63 4.52 38.24
N LEU A 295 -7.56 3.62 37.87
CA LEU A 295 -7.48 2.84 36.65
C LEU A 295 -7.73 3.68 35.40
N VAL A 296 -8.73 4.57 35.39
CA VAL A 296 -9.10 5.33 34.18
C VAL A 296 -7.92 6.20 33.67
N PRO A 297 -7.26 7.02 34.51
CA PRO A 297 -6.13 7.83 34.06
C PRO A 297 -4.92 6.99 33.63
N ILE A 298 -4.71 5.82 34.23
CA ILE A 298 -3.59 4.96 33.87
C ILE A 298 -3.87 4.22 32.56
N ALA A 299 -5.07 3.67 32.38
CA ALA A 299 -5.48 2.98 31.16
C ALA A 299 -5.38 3.89 29.92
N PHE A 300 -5.58 5.20 30.08
CA PHE A 300 -5.35 6.19 29.02
C PHE A 300 -3.90 6.25 28.51
N THR A 301 -2.92 5.85 29.32
CA THR A 301 -1.50 5.80 28.93
C THR A 301 -1.24 4.68 27.90
N PHE A 302 -2.11 3.67 27.85
CA PHE A 302 -2.02 2.56 26.92
C PHE A 302 -2.84 2.83 25.63
N PRO A 303 -2.50 2.21 24.50
CA PRO A 303 -3.32 2.27 23.29
C PRO A 303 -4.77 1.86 23.58
N ASN A 304 -5.73 2.70 23.20
CA ASN A 304 -7.15 2.35 23.28
C ASN A 304 -7.66 1.83 21.92
N ILE A 305 -8.85 1.24 21.91
CA ILE A 305 -9.46 0.71 20.67
C ILE A 305 -9.64 1.80 19.60
N GLY A 306 -9.94 3.04 20.00
CA GLY A 306 -10.00 4.17 19.08
C GLY A 306 -8.69 4.36 18.32
N LYS A 307 -7.55 4.38 19.01
CA LYS A 307 -6.22 4.39 18.38
C LYS A 307 -5.99 3.17 17.49
N LEU A 308 -6.41 1.96 17.90
CA LEU A 308 -6.22 0.76 17.07
C LEU A 308 -6.98 0.80 15.75
N THR A 309 -8.18 1.41 15.72
CA THR A 309 -8.98 1.48 14.48
C THR A 309 -8.24 2.16 13.32
N VAL A 310 -7.21 2.97 13.58
CA VAL A 310 -6.42 3.60 12.51
C VAL A 310 -5.62 2.61 11.69
N ILE A 311 -5.33 1.41 12.20
CA ILE A 311 -4.69 0.32 11.44
C ILE A 311 -5.52 -0.01 10.18
N LEU A 312 -6.84 0.21 10.21
CA LEU A 312 -7.71 0.07 9.04
C LEU A 312 -7.22 0.90 7.84
N PHE A 313 -6.58 2.05 8.08
CA PHE A 313 -6.02 2.88 7.02
C PHE A 313 -4.95 2.14 6.22
N VAL A 314 -4.13 1.31 6.85
CA VAL A 314 -3.05 0.57 6.18
C VAL A 314 -3.63 -0.49 5.26
N TYR A 315 -4.69 -1.18 5.70
CA TYR A 315 -5.42 -2.11 4.85
C TYR A 315 -6.09 -1.41 3.65
N PHE A 316 -6.70 -0.25 3.91
CA PHE A 316 -7.24 0.59 2.85
C PHE A 316 -6.15 1.05 1.89
N ALA A 317 -5.00 1.50 2.38
CA ALA A 317 -3.87 1.97 1.58
C ALA A 317 -3.35 0.87 0.63
N GLY A 318 -3.24 -0.37 1.12
CA GLY A 318 -2.86 -1.51 0.28
C GLY A 318 -3.92 -1.81 -0.78
N TRP A 319 -5.20 -1.82 -0.39
CA TRP A 319 -6.30 -1.99 -1.34
C TRP A 319 -6.31 -0.87 -2.40
N PHE A 320 -6.22 0.40 -1.98
CA PHE A 320 -6.20 1.59 -2.83
C PHE A 320 -5.03 1.59 -3.81
N ASN A 321 -3.87 1.06 -3.41
CA ASN A 321 -2.68 0.95 -4.27
C ASN A 321 -2.71 -0.31 -5.17
N GLY A 322 -3.75 -1.13 -5.13
CA GLY A 322 -3.81 -2.39 -5.88
C GLY A 322 -2.86 -3.48 -5.33
N THR A 323 -2.31 -3.27 -4.13
CA THR A 323 -1.43 -4.21 -3.42
C THR A 323 -2.01 -4.53 -2.03
N PRO A 324 -3.12 -5.30 -1.95
CA PRO A 324 -3.73 -5.65 -0.67
C PRO A 324 -2.73 -6.30 0.28
N VAL A 325 -2.81 -5.92 1.56
CA VAL A 325 -1.95 -6.46 2.63
C VAL A 325 -2.10 -7.98 2.70
N ASP A 326 -0.99 -8.70 2.61
CA ASP A 326 -0.99 -10.17 2.63
C ASP A 326 -1.41 -10.70 4.00
N ILE A 327 -2.16 -11.81 4.02
CA ILE A 327 -2.67 -12.46 5.24
C ILE A 327 -1.52 -12.88 6.16
N SER A 328 -0.38 -13.27 5.58
CA SER A 328 0.84 -13.63 6.32
C SER A 328 1.42 -12.47 7.13
N SER A 329 1.22 -11.23 6.67
CA SER A 329 1.75 -10.02 7.29
C SER A 329 0.84 -9.43 8.37
N ILE A 330 -0.44 -9.84 8.43
CA ILE A 330 -1.44 -9.35 9.39
C ILE A 330 -0.97 -9.42 10.85
N PRO A 331 -0.39 -10.54 11.35
CA PRO A 331 0.07 -10.60 12.74
C PRO A 331 1.20 -9.60 13.01
N SER A 332 2.18 -9.51 12.11
CA SER A 332 3.30 -8.57 12.23
C SER A 332 2.82 -7.12 12.23
N LEU A 333 1.97 -6.77 11.27
CA LEU A 333 1.37 -5.45 11.13
C LEU A 333 0.58 -5.07 12.39
N SER A 334 -0.22 -6.00 12.91
CA SER A 334 -1.07 -5.75 14.07
C SER A 334 -0.27 -5.56 15.35
N ILE A 335 0.75 -6.40 15.59
CA ILE A 335 1.60 -6.31 16.79
C ILE A 335 2.50 -5.06 16.71
N SER A 336 3.17 -4.85 15.58
CA SER A 336 4.05 -3.69 15.38
C SER A 336 3.25 -2.39 15.40
N GLY A 337 2.06 -2.39 14.78
CA GLY A 337 1.11 -1.27 14.81
C GLY A 337 0.62 -0.95 16.22
N LEU A 338 0.21 -1.96 17.00
CA LEU A 338 -0.17 -1.79 18.40
C LEU A 338 0.96 -1.14 19.21
N LEU A 339 2.20 -1.62 19.04
CA LEU A 339 3.35 -1.05 19.74
C LEU A 339 3.62 0.39 19.29
N ALA A 340 3.58 0.68 17.99
CA ALA A 340 3.77 2.04 17.49
C ALA A 340 2.71 3.03 17.98
N LEU A 341 1.48 2.56 18.25
CA LEU A 341 0.37 3.37 18.76
C LEU A 341 0.54 3.84 20.22
N PHE A 342 1.52 3.31 20.97
CA PHE A 342 1.91 3.87 22.28
C PHE A 342 2.41 5.31 22.16
N GLY A 343 2.98 5.67 21.01
CA GLY A 343 3.30 7.06 20.70
C GLY A 343 2.11 7.83 20.20
N SER A 344 2.00 7.91 18.88
CA SER A 344 0.94 8.64 18.21
C SER A 344 0.50 7.93 16.94
N VAL A 345 -0.73 8.22 16.51
CA VAL A 345 -1.24 7.75 15.22
C VAL A 345 -0.41 8.29 14.06
N TYR A 346 0.20 9.47 14.21
CA TYR A 346 1.02 10.13 13.20
C TYR A 346 2.41 9.48 13.02
N VAL A 347 2.85 8.64 13.95
CA VAL A 347 4.05 7.80 13.78
C VAL A 347 3.69 6.37 13.43
N ALA A 348 2.60 5.85 14.01
CA ALA A 348 2.19 4.49 13.74
C ALA A 348 1.82 4.27 12.27
N ILE A 349 1.10 5.20 11.62
CA ILE A 349 0.70 5.02 10.23
C ILE A 349 1.91 5.00 9.28
N PRO A 350 2.81 6.01 9.24
CA PRO A 350 3.96 5.97 8.33
C PRO A 350 4.82 4.72 8.53
N PHE A 351 5.08 4.36 9.79
CA PHE A 351 5.82 3.14 10.13
C PHE A 351 5.12 1.88 9.61
N MET A 352 3.79 1.77 9.76
CA MET A 352 3.06 0.62 9.26
C MET A 352 2.97 0.58 7.74
N LEU A 353 2.88 1.73 7.05
CA LEU A 353 2.95 1.81 5.59
C LEU A 353 4.29 1.30 5.09
N ASP A 354 5.39 1.74 5.71
CA ASP A 354 6.74 1.27 5.40
C ASP A 354 6.90 -0.23 5.67
N LEU A 355 6.35 -0.73 6.79
CA LEU A 355 6.37 -2.15 7.16
C LEU A 355 5.74 -3.05 6.08
N VAL A 356 4.70 -2.57 5.40
CA VAL A 356 4.04 -3.30 4.29
C VAL A 356 4.48 -2.80 2.90
N LYS A 357 5.54 -1.98 2.83
CA LYS A 357 6.14 -1.44 1.60
C LYS A 357 5.19 -0.60 0.74
N LEU A 358 4.31 0.16 1.38
CA LEU A 358 3.41 1.11 0.72
C LEU A 358 4.02 2.51 0.67
N PRO A 359 3.71 3.32 -0.36
CA PRO A 359 4.23 4.68 -0.48
C PRO A 359 3.88 5.55 0.72
N ALA A 360 4.88 6.27 1.25
CA ALA A 360 4.71 7.18 2.38
C ALA A 360 3.71 8.33 2.09
N ASP A 361 3.55 8.71 0.82
CA ASP A 361 2.63 9.77 0.39
C ASP A 361 1.16 9.46 0.73
N LEU A 362 0.80 8.17 0.88
CA LEU A 362 -0.53 7.76 1.33
C LEU A 362 -0.85 8.29 2.73
N PHE A 363 0.16 8.55 3.57
CA PHE A 363 -0.04 9.19 4.87
C PHE A 363 -0.74 10.56 4.75
N GLN A 364 -0.61 11.25 3.61
CA GLN A 364 -1.30 12.50 3.38
C GLN A 364 -2.83 12.32 3.39
N LEU A 365 -3.32 11.22 2.80
CA LEU A 365 -4.75 10.86 2.80
C LEU A 365 -5.24 10.54 4.22
N PHE A 366 -4.40 9.89 5.03
CA PHE A 366 -4.69 9.64 6.44
C PHE A 366 -4.83 10.95 7.23
N VAL A 367 -3.88 11.87 7.08
CA VAL A 367 -3.92 13.17 7.78
C VAL A 367 -5.13 13.98 7.33
N MET A 368 -5.43 13.98 6.03
CA MET A 368 -6.60 14.66 5.47
C MET A 368 -7.89 14.09 6.05
N SER A 369 -8.06 12.77 6.14
CA SER A 369 -9.25 12.17 6.75
C SER A 369 -9.27 12.24 8.29
N GLY A 370 -8.10 12.43 8.90
CA GLY A 370 -7.81 12.38 10.33
C GLY A 370 -8.70 13.24 11.22
N PHE A 371 -9.18 14.39 10.74
CA PHE A 371 -10.00 15.28 11.55
C PHE A 371 -11.46 14.76 11.71
N ILE A 372 -12.00 14.05 10.72
CA ILE A 372 -13.31 13.39 10.83
C ILE A 372 -13.17 12.10 11.62
N THR A 373 -12.22 11.26 11.19
CA THR A 373 -11.97 9.96 11.80
C THR A 373 -11.56 10.12 13.27
N GLY A 374 -10.85 11.19 13.64
CA GLY A 374 -10.47 11.52 15.01
C GLY A 374 -11.64 11.70 15.98
N LYS A 375 -12.80 12.19 15.53
CA LYS A 375 -14.01 12.30 16.37
C LYS A 375 -14.61 10.92 16.66
N PHE A 376 -14.66 10.05 15.65
CA PHE A 376 -15.14 8.67 15.78
C PHE A 376 -14.15 7.79 16.57
N ASN A 377 -12.85 8.04 16.42
CA ASN A 377 -11.79 7.48 17.26
C ASN A 377 -12.05 7.80 18.74
N SER A 378 -12.34 9.07 19.05
CA SER A 378 -12.54 9.54 20.42
C SER A 378 -13.71 8.82 21.12
N ILE A 379 -14.83 8.59 20.44
CA ILE A 379 -15.97 7.87 21.03
C ILE A 379 -15.66 6.38 21.26
N ALA A 380 -14.96 5.73 20.32
CA ALA A 380 -14.55 4.33 20.49
C ALA A 380 -13.55 4.18 21.64
N ALA A 381 -12.65 5.16 21.80
CA ALA A 381 -11.72 5.22 22.92
C ALA A 381 -12.41 5.41 24.28
N VAL A 382 -13.39 6.32 24.36
CA VAL A 382 -14.18 6.53 25.58
C VAL A 382 -14.92 5.26 25.97
N MET A 383 -15.63 4.63 25.03
CA MET A 383 -16.34 3.37 25.31
C MET A 383 -15.35 2.27 25.73
N ASN A 384 -14.19 2.18 25.09
CA ASN A 384 -13.17 1.21 25.49
C ASN A 384 -12.66 1.43 26.93
N LEU A 385 -12.38 2.67 27.32
CA LEU A 385 -11.97 2.99 28.70
C LEU A 385 -13.08 2.71 29.71
N PHE A 386 -14.32 3.05 29.37
CA PHE A 386 -15.50 2.77 30.19
C PHE A 386 -15.68 1.24 30.40
N VAL A 387 -15.63 0.46 29.31
CA VAL A 387 -15.75 -1.01 29.36
C VAL A 387 -14.59 -1.66 30.11
N LEU A 388 -13.34 -1.27 29.82
CA LEU A 388 -12.17 -1.79 30.50
C LEU A 388 -12.27 -1.55 32.02
N THR A 389 -12.66 -0.34 32.42
CA THR A 389 -12.79 0.04 33.82
C THR A 389 -13.89 -0.76 34.51
N LEU A 390 -15.08 -0.86 33.92
CA LEU A 390 -16.20 -1.61 34.49
C LEU A 390 -15.92 -3.11 34.61
N LEU A 391 -15.34 -3.72 33.59
CA LEU A 391 -14.96 -5.14 33.62
C LEU A 391 -13.90 -5.40 34.69
N THR A 392 -12.91 -4.52 34.81
CA THR A 392 -11.84 -4.66 35.81
C THR A 392 -12.40 -4.47 37.23
N ALA A 393 -13.24 -3.47 37.45
CA ALA A 393 -13.86 -3.23 38.75
C ALA A 393 -14.81 -4.38 39.15
N SER A 394 -15.58 -4.90 38.21
CA SER A 394 -16.46 -6.06 38.44
C SER A 394 -15.66 -7.34 38.71
N LEU A 395 -14.54 -7.54 38.02
CA LEU A 395 -13.61 -8.64 38.29
C LEU A 395 -12.97 -8.51 39.68
N PHE A 396 -12.64 -7.28 40.11
CA PHE A 396 -12.05 -7.03 41.41
C PHE A 396 -13.01 -7.34 42.56
N GLN A 397 -14.27 -6.92 42.43
CA GLN A 397 -15.34 -7.13 43.41
C GLN A 397 -15.98 -8.52 43.32
N LYS A 398 -15.48 -9.41 42.44
CA LYS A 398 -16.06 -10.74 42.16
C LYS A 398 -17.54 -10.70 41.73
N SER A 399 -17.99 -9.58 41.16
CA SER A 399 -19.34 -9.41 40.62
C SER A 399 -19.45 -9.79 39.14
N LEU A 400 -18.33 -10.21 38.51
CA LEU A 400 -18.29 -10.72 37.14
C LEU A 400 -19.07 -12.04 37.01
N LYS A 401 -20.08 -12.06 36.14
CA LYS A 401 -20.97 -13.22 35.93
C LYS A 401 -20.55 -14.00 34.68
N LEU A 402 -19.67 -14.98 34.83
CA LEU A 402 -19.30 -15.88 33.73
C LEU A 402 -20.38 -16.96 33.55
N ARG A 403 -21.37 -16.68 32.70
CA ARG A 403 -22.41 -17.66 32.34
C ARG A 403 -22.14 -18.19 30.92
N PRO A 404 -21.70 -19.46 30.75
CA PRO A 404 -21.42 -20.05 29.45
C PRO A 404 -22.50 -19.85 28.37
N PRO A 405 -23.81 -19.98 28.65
CA PRO A 405 -24.83 -19.78 27.61
C PRO A 405 -24.97 -18.31 27.18
N GLN A 406 -24.68 -17.35 28.07
CA GLN A 406 -24.70 -15.93 27.73
C GLN A 406 -23.47 -15.56 26.90
N LEU A 407 -22.30 -16.11 27.23
CA LEU A 407 -21.07 -15.93 26.46
C LEU A 407 -21.20 -16.50 25.04
N LEU A 408 -21.80 -17.68 24.89
CA LEU A 408 -22.05 -18.27 23.57
C LEU A 408 -23.02 -17.42 22.74
N LYS A 409 -24.12 -16.95 23.35
CA LYS A 409 -25.07 -16.03 22.69
C LYS A 409 -24.41 -14.72 22.26
N MET A 410 -23.56 -14.15 23.12
CA MET A 410 -22.79 -12.95 22.81
C MET A 410 -21.82 -13.21 21.64
N GLY A 411 -21.07 -14.31 21.66
CA GLY A 411 -20.11 -14.66 20.60
C GLY A 411 -20.77 -14.87 19.25
N ILE A 412 -21.84 -15.69 19.19
CA ILE A 412 -22.62 -15.91 17.97
C ILE A 412 -23.27 -14.61 17.48
N GLY A 413 -23.83 -13.84 18.42
CA GLY A 413 -24.51 -12.60 18.12
C GLY A 413 -23.58 -11.51 17.55
N ILE A 414 -22.40 -11.33 18.15
CA ILE A 414 -21.35 -10.45 17.62
C ILE A 414 -20.91 -10.95 16.24
N GLY A 415 -20.60 -12.25 16.10
CA GLY A 415 -20.17 -12.83 14.82
C GLY A 415 -21.19 -12.62 13.70
N ALA A 416 -22.47 -12.92 13.95
CA ALA A 416 -23.55 -12.69 12.99
C ALA A 416 -23.70 -11.21 12.64
N SER A 417 -23.65 -10.32 13.63
CA SER A 417 -23.75 -8.87 13.41
C SER A 417 -22.62 -8.35 12.54
N VAL A 418 -21.39 -8.84 12.75
CA VAL A 418 -20.20 -8.49 11.96
C VAL A 418 -20.37 -8.97 10.52
N VAL A 419 -20.74 -10.24 10.32
CA VAL A 419 -20.92 -10.80 8.97
C VAL A 419 -22.00 -10.02 8.19
N VAL A 420 -23.14 -9.74 8.82
CA VAL A 420 -24.21 -8.95 8.20
C VAL A 420 -23.73 -7.54 7.87
N THR A 421 -23.04 -6.88 8.80
CA THR A 421 -22.51 -5.52 8.58
C THR A 421 -21.52 -5.49 7.43
N LEU A 422 -20.60 -6.45 7.36
CA LEU A 422 -19.61 -6.54 6.27
C LEU A 422 -20.28 -6.81 4.92
N LEU A 423 -21.29 -7.69 4.88
CA LEU A 423 -22.03 -8.01 3.65
C LEU A 423 -22.82 -6.79 3.16
N VAL A 424 -23.52 -6.10 4.05
CA VAL A 424 -24.24 -4.86 3.73
C VAL A 424 -23.28 -3.78 3.24
N CYS A 425 -22.13 -3.59 3.90
CA CYS A 425 -21.12 -2.63 3.45
C CYS A 425 -20.57 -3.00 2.07
N ARG A 426 -20.28 -4.28 1.83
CA ARG A 426 -19.76 -4.76 0.55
C ARG A 426 -20.74 -4.52 -0.59
N VAL A 427 -22.01 -4.88 -0.40
CA VAL A 427 -23.06 -4.67 -1.39
C VAL A 427 -23.32 -3.17 -1.60
N GLY A 428 -23.36 -2.39 -0.52
CA GLY A 428 -23.51 -0.93 -0.59
C GLY A 428 -22.36 -0.29 -1.38
N MET A 429 -21.11 -0.56 -1.02
CA MET A 429 -19.96 -0.01 -1.73
C MET A 429 -19.94 -0.44 -3.20
N GLY A 430 -20.20 -1.72 -3.50
CA GLY A 430 -20.20 -2.23 -4.88
C GLY A 430 -21.33 -1.67 -5.77
N THR A 431 -22.36 -1.04 -5.20
CA THR A 431 -23.44 -0.41 -5.97
C THR A 431 -23.26 1.10 -6.15
N PHE A 432 -22.64 1.77 -5.17
CA PHE A 432 -22.46 3.23 -5.19
C PHE A 432 -21.10 3.69 -5.71
N ILE A 433 -20.07 2.85 -5.63
CA ILE A 433 -18.70 3.18 -6.04
C ILE A 433 -18.44 2.44 -7.36
N GLN A 434 -18.51 3.16 -8.48
CA GLN A 434 -18.12 2.63 -9.80
C GLN A 434 -16.61 2.34 -9.76
N SER A 435 -16.23 1.07 -9.87
CA SER A 435 -14.82 0.70 -10.03
C SER A 435 -14.29 1.35 -11.32
N PRO A 436 -13.12 2.00 -11.30
CA PRO A 436 -12.58 2.67 -12.48
C PRO A 436 -12.48 1.69 -13.66
N GLU A 437 -12.92 2.17 -14.82
CA GLU A 437 -12.87 1.46 -16.09
C GLU A 437 -11.41 1.27 -16.51
N ILE A 438 -10.82 0.18 -16.02
CA ILE A 438 -9.62 -0.55 -16.46
C ILE A 438 -8.81 0.15 -17.57
N THR A 439 -7.58 0.53 -17.21
CA THR A 439 -6.37 0.92 -17.96
C THR A 439 -6.08 0.17 -19.28
N SER A 440 -6.89 -0.82 -19.65
CA SER A 440 -6.91 -1.51 -20.95
C SER A 440 -6.90 -0.54 -22.13
N GLY A 441 -7.62 0.59 -22.02
CA GLY A 441 -7.63 1.64 -23.04
C GLY A 441 -6.31 2.38 -23.19
N VAL A 442 -5.52 2.51 -22.11
CA VAL A 442 -4.27 3.28 -22.11
C VAL A 442 -3.22 2.55 -22.93
N ILE A 443 -2.89 1.30 -22.59
CA ILE A 443 -1.87 0.52 -23.33
C ILE A 443 -2.31 0.25 -24.78
N ALA A 444 -3.61 0.04 -25.01
CA ALA A 444 -4.13 -0.19 -26.35
C ALA A 444 -4.07 1.04 -27.27
N ASN A 445 -3.90 2.24 -26.69
CA ASN A 445 -3.83 3.51 -27.43
C ASN A 445 -2.45 4.17 -27.38
N MET A 446 -1.44 3.55 -26.75
CA MET A 446 -0.07 4.07 -26.75
C MET A 446 0.47 4.19 -28.17
N GLN A 447 1.28 5.23 -28.38
CA GLN A 447 1.82 5.59 -29.69
C GLN A 447 3.34 5.73 -29.61
N VAL A 448 4.01 5.41 -30.71
CA VAL A 448 5.40 5.80 -30.91
C VAL A 448 5.38 7.25 -31.40
N ALA A 449 6.19 8.12 -30.80
CA ALA A 449 6.37 9.48 -31.26
C ALA A 449 7.13 9.47 -32.60
N ASP A 450 6.43 9.19 -33.70
CA ASP A 450 7.03 8.99 -35.01
C ASP A 450 7.71 10.29 -35.52
N LYS A 451 9.04 10.24 -35.70
CA LYS A 451 9.85 11.29 -36.37
C LYS A 451 10.47 10.83 -37.70
N VAL A 452 10.43 9.53 -38.00
CA VAL A 452 11.12 8.94 -39.16
C VAL A 452 10.08 8.23 -40.06
N PRO A 453 10.22 8.28 -41.40
CA PRO A 453 9.36 7.51 -42.30
C PRO A 453 9.46 6.01 -42.04
N THR A 454 8.34 5.39 -41.68
CA THR A 454 8.25 3.98 -41.27
C THR A 454 7.48 3.15 -42.27
N LYS A 455 8.04 2.01 -42.69
CA LYS A 455 7.34 1.00 -43.50
C LYS A 455 7.21 -0.30 -42.72
N VAL A 456 5.99 -0.79 -42.49
CA VAL A 456 5.74 -2.02 -41.72
C VAL A 456 5.24 -3.13 -42.64
N LYS A 457 6.05 -4.17 -42.83
CA LYS A 457 5.60 -5.42 -43.48
C LYS A 457 4.83 -6.26 -42.47
N ARG A 458 3.76 -6.93 -42.93
CA ARG A 458 2.95 -7.86 -42.12
C ARG A 458 3.07 -9.32 -42.55
N GLN A 459 3.66 -9.56 -43.73
CA GLN A 459 3.88 -10.89 -44.26
C GLN A 459 5.24 -11.41 -43.80
N PHE A 460 5.25 -12.63 -43.26
CA PHE A 460 6.47 -13.31 -42.84
C PHE A 460 7.30 -13.73 -44.06
N PRO A 461 8.59 -13.40 -44.11
CA PRO A 461 9.50 -13.99 -45.09
C PRO A 461 9.51 -15.52 -44.98
N VAL A 462 9.50 -16.20 -46.12
CA VAL A 462 9.54 -17.67 -46.20
C VAL A 462 10.89 -18.09 -46.74
N ILE A 463 11.64 -18.86 -45.95
CA ILE A 463 12.97 -19.36 -46.33
C ILE A 463 12.85 -20.21 -47.59
N GLY A 464 13.68 -19.92 -48.60
CA GLY A 464 13.67 -20.59 -49.90
C GLY A 464 12.70 -20.01 -50.93
N GLN A 465 11.73 -19.19 -50.51
CA GLN A 465 10.79 -18.49 -51.42
C GLN A 465 11.07 -16.99 -51.49
N THR A 466 11.43 -16.38 -50.36
CA THR A 466 11.85 -14.98 -50.30
C THR A 466 13.33 -14.88 -50.68
N PRO A 467 13.71 -14.02 -51.65
CA PRO A 467 15.10 -13.86 -52.05
C PRO A 467 15.97 -13.46 -50.84
N ALA A 468 17.05 -14.22 -50.62
CA ALA A 468 18.06 -13.85 -49.63
C ALA A 468 18.80 -12.59 -50.09
N THR A 469 19.26 -11.78 -49.14
CA THR A 469 20.08 -10.60 -49.44
C THR A 469 21.39 -10.65 -48.67
N PRO A 470 22.45 -10.00 -49.16
CA PRO A 470 23.72 -9.92 -48.43
C PRO A 470 23.54 -9.30 -47.04
N ILE A 471 24.31 -9.79 -46.07
CA ILE A 471 24.40 -9.19 -44.74
C ILE A 471 25.05 -7.80 -44.89
N ARG A 472 24.42 -6.77 -44.33
CA ARG A 472 24.82 -5.37 -44.49
C ARG A 472 25.59 -4.87 -43.27
N SER A 473 26.74 -4.25 -43.50
CA SER A 473 27.47 -3.47 -42.49
C SER A 473 26.73 -2.18 -42.15
N VAL A 474 27.22 -1.43 -41.16
CA VAL A 474 26.66 -0.11 -40.82
C VAL A 474 26.77 0.85 -42.00
N GLN A 475 27.86 0.79 -42.78
CA GLN A 475 28.05 1.64 -43.94
C GLN A 475 27.05 1.28 -45.05
N ASP A 476 26.86 -0.02 -45.33
CA ASP A 476 25.87 -0.48 -46.31
C ASP A 476 24.44 -0.04 -45.95
N ILE A 477 24.10 -0.02 -44.65
CA ILE A 477 22.81 0.47 -44.15
C ILE A 477 22.65 1.97 -44.41
N ARG A 478 23.71 2.76 -44.18
CA ARG A 478 23.74 4.20 -44.44
C ARG A 478 23.60 4.49 -45.92
N ASP A 479 24.36 3.78 -46.76
CA ASP A 479 24.35 3.96 -48.21
C ASP A 479 23.00 3.55 -48.82
N ALA A 480 22.40 2.47 -48.31
CA ALA A 480 21.04 2.06 -48.70
C ALA A 480 19.94 3.01 -48.16
N GLY A 481 20.28 3.88 -47.20
CA GLY A 481 19.35 4.83 -46.59
C GLY A 481 18.19 4.21 -45.81
N THR A 482 18.24 2.89 -45.51
CA THR A 482 17.14 2.16 -44.84
C THR A 482 17.67 1.05 -43.92
N LEU A 483 17.31 1.12 -42.64
CA LEU A 483 17.51 0.06 -41.63
C LEU A 483 16.33 -0.93 -41.67
N ARG A 484 16.61 -2.23 -41.80
CA ARG A 484 15.58 -3.29 -41.73
C ARG A 484 15.60 -3.93 -40.36
N VAL A 485 14.47 -3.84 -39.65
CA VAL A 485 14.34 -4.31 -38.26
C VAL A 485 13.35 -5.47 -38.19
N GLY A 486 13.81 -6.61 -37.69
CA GLY A 486 12.99 -7.76 -37.37
C GLY A 486 12.15 -7.53 -36.11
N TYR A 487 10.84 -7.81 -36.14
CA TYR A 487 9.96 -7.73 -34.97
C TYR A 487 9.02 -8.95 -34.82
N ILE A 488 8.46 -9.14 -33.62
CA ILE A 488 7.46 -10.18 -33.33
C ILE A 488 6.09 -9.52 -33.10
N PRO A 489 5.09 -9.68 -33.99
CA PRO A 489 3.82 -8.92 -33.99
C PRO A 489 2.94 -8.87 -32.72
N SER A 490 3.20 -9.70 -31.72
CA SER A 490 2.37 -9.82 -30.52
C SER A 490 3.23 -10.09 -29.29
N ASN A 491 4.36 -9.39 -29.16
CA ASN A 491 5.23 -9.47 -28.00
C ASN A 491 5.11 -8.20 -27.13
N VAL A 492 3.98 -8.04 -26.45
CA VAL A 492 3.71 -6.90 -25.56
C VAL A 492 4.66 -6.91 -24.35
N PRO A 493 5.20 -5.75 -23.91
CA PRO A 493 5.08 -4.39 -24.47
C PRO A 493 6.20 -4.02 -25.46
N PHE A 494 6.98 -4.99 -25.94
CA PHE A 494 8.16 -4.76 -26.78
C PHE A 494 7.82 -4.42 -28.24
N SER A 495 6.96 -5.22 -28.88
CA SER A 495 6.40 -4.94 -30.20
C SER A 495 5.02 -5.57 -30.38
N TYR A 496 4.03 -4.74 -30.69
CA TYR A 496 2.63 -5.16 -30.87
C TYR A 496 1.84 -4.14 -31.69
N TYR A 497 0.62 -4.49 -32.09
CA TYR A 497 -0.28 -3.57 -32.78
C TYR A 497 -1.24 -2.91 -31.81
N ASN A 498 -1.28 -1.57 -31.80
CA ASN A 498 -2.26 -0.79 -31.03
C ASN A 498 -3.65 -0.81 -31.71
N ASN A 499 -4.64 -0.15 -31.10
CA ASN A 499 -6.00 -0.04 -31.64
C ASN A 499 -6.06 0.69 -32.99
N ALA A 500 -5.14 1.62 -33.25
CA ALA A 500 -4.99 2.28 -34.55
C ALA A 500 -4.35 1.38 -35.62
N GLY A 501 -3.98 0.14 -35.27
CA GLY A 501 -3.32 -0.80 -36.18
C GLY A 501 -1.87 -0.43 -36.51
N GLN A 502 -1.24 0.45 -35.72
CA GLN A 502 0.16 0.83 -35.84
C GLN A 502 1.03 -0.14 -35.04
N LEU A 503 2.24 -0.41 -35.54
CA LEU A 503 3.23 -1.21 -34.82
C LEU A 503 3.92 -0.33 -33.77
N VAL A 504 3.77 -0.69 -32.50
CA VAL A 504 4.23 0.09 -31.35
C VAL A 504 4.90 -0.80 -30.29
N GLY A 505 5.53 -0.20 -29.28
CA GLY A 505 6.21 -0.89 -28.19
C GLY A 505 7.63 -0.39 -27.93
N PHE A 506 8.22 -0.83 -26.82
CA PHE A 506 9.56 -0.42 -26.36
C PHE A 506 10.63 -0.57 -27.46
N ASP A 507 10.69 -1.73 -28.12
CA ASP A 507 11.71 -1.99 -29.12
C ASP A 507 11.44 -1.30 -30.45
N THR A 508 10.16 -1.03 -30.75
CA THR A 508 9.81 -0.21 -31.92
C THR A 508 10.26 1.24 -31.73
N ALA A 509 10.17 1.78 -30.51
CA ALA A 509 10.66 3.11 -30.18
C ALA A 509 12.20 3.18 -30.20
N MET A 510 12.87 2.18 -29.61
CA MET A 510 14.33 2.06 -29.68
C MET A 510 14.82 1.91 -31.13
N ALA A 511 14.12 1.15 -31.97
CA ALA A 511 14.46 0.98 -33.37
C ALA A 511 14.31 2.28 -34.18
N ASN A 512 13.23 3.03 -33.95
CA ASN A 512 13.05 4.36 -34.53
C ASN A 512 14.17 5.32 -34.11
N LYS A 513 14.56 5.29 -32.83
CA LYS A 513 15.66 6.12 -32.33
C LYS A 513 17.00 5.76 -32.97
N LEU A 514 17.27 4.47 -33.13
CA LEU A 514 18.47 3.99 -33.83
C LEU A 514 18.50 4.46 -35.30
N ALA A 515 17.36 4.40 -36.00
CA ALA A 515 17.25 4.87 -37.37
C ALA A 515 17.43 6.40 -37.48
N GLU A 516 16.86 7.17 -36.54
CA GLU A 516 17.04 8.62 -36.42
C GLU A 516 18.53 8.97 -36.26
N ASP A 517 19.22 8.32 -35.32
CA ASP A 517 20.65 8.57 -35.04
C ASP A 517 21.56 8.13 -36.21
N LEU A 518 21.15 7.10 -36.96
CA LEU A 518 21.80 6.68 -38.22
C LEU A 518 21.45 7.57 -39.41
N LYS A 519 20.44 8.45 -39.30
CA LYS A 519 19.88 9.28 -40.37
C LYS A 519 19.35 8.48 -41.56
N VAL A 520 18.70 7.36 -41.28
CA VAL A 520 18.11 6.46 -42.29
C VAL A 520 16.61 6.24 -42.06
N LYS A 521 15.90 5.77 -43.08
CA LYS A 521 14.50 5.31 -42.94
C LYS A 521 14.46 3.95 -42.25
N ILE A 522 13.29 3.54 -41.77
CA ILE A 522 13.11 2.25 -41.10
C ILE A 522 12.06 1.37 -41.82
N GLU A 523 12.40 0.10 -42.01
CA GLU A 523 11.48 -0.94 -42.48
C GLU A 523 11.38 -2.07 -41.44
N PHE A 524 10.18 -2.29 -40.91
CA PHE A 524 9.89 -3.38 -39.98
C PHE A 524 9.45 -4.65 -40.72
N ILE A 525 10.03 -5.80 -40.36
CA ILE A 525 9.83 -7.08 -41.01
C ILE A 525 9.49 -8.14 -39.95
N PRO A 526 8.35 -8.84 -40.05
CA PRO A 526 7.94 -9.78 -39.02
C PRO A 526 8.74 -11.08 -39.16
N PHE A 527 9.11 -11.69 -38.04
CA PHE A 527 9.76 -13.01 -38.03
C PHE A 527 9.15 -13.91 -36.95
N ARG A 528 9.30 -15.23 -37.14
CA ARG A 528 8.98 -16.21 -36.12
C ARG A 528 10.22 -16.51 -35.29
N LYS A 529 10.08 -16.58 -33.96
CA LYS A 529 11.23 -16.74 -33.05
C LYS A 529 12.08 -17.97 -33.37
N ASP A 530 11.45 -19.10 -33.70
CA ASP A 530 12.12 -20.36 -34.09
C ASP A 530 12.91 -20.24 -35.42
N LYS A 531 12.68 -19.19 -36.20
CA LYS A 531 13.38 -18.90 -37.46
C LYS A 531 14.30 -17.66 -37.39
N LEU A 532 14.56 -17.12 -36.20
CA LEU A 532 15.34 -15.90 -36.02
C LEU A 532 16.73 -15.99 -36.67
N ALA A 533 17.55 -16.97 -36.27
CA ALA A 533 18.92 -17.12 -36.77
C ALA A 533 18.96 -17.32 -38.29
N ALA A 534 18.06 -18.16 -38.81
CA ALA A 534 17.96 -18.41 -40.25
C ALA A 534 17.52 -17.15 -41.04
N SER A 535 16.63 -16.33 -40.48
CA SER A 535 16.16 -15.09 -41.11
C SER A 535 17.24 -14.00 -41.14
N LEU A 536 18.04 -13.89 -40.07
CA LEU A 536 19.22 -13.02 -40.02
C LEU A 536 20.29 -13.48 -41.02
N LYS A 537 20.55 -14.79 -41.09
CA LYS A 537 21.50 -15.38 -42.04
C LYS A 537 21.09 -15.17 -43.50
N ALA A 538 19.79 -15.25 -43.79
CA ALA A 538 19.23 -14.96 -45.11
C ALA A 538 19.19 -13.44 -45.43
N GLY A 539 19.57 -12.59 -44.47
CA GLY A 539 19.58 -11.14 -44.62
C GLY A 539 18.18 -10.54 -44.78
N PHE A 540 17.11 -11.20 -44.34
CA PHE A 540 15.76 -10.64 -44.49
C PHE A 540 15.61 -9.30 -43.73
N PHE A 541 16.32 -9.14 -42.63
CA PHE A 541 16.49 -7.90 -41.86
C PHE A 541 17.90 -7.86 -41.27
N ASP A 542 18.37 -6.66 -40.88
CA ASP A 542 19.76 -6.48 -40.43
C ASP A 542 19.91 -6.75 -38.92
N ILE A 543 18.89 -6.37 -38.14
CA ILE A 543 18.84 -6.49 -36.68
C ILE A 543 17.44 -6.94 -36.24
N ALA A 544 17.36 -7.78 -35.21
CA ALA A 544 16.10 -8.15 -34.57
C ALA A 544 15.96 -7.44 -33.21
N MET A 545 14.83 -6.76 -33.02
CA MET A 545 14.53 -5.96 -31.82
C MET A 545 13.09 -6.26 -31.39
N SER A 546 12.91 -7.14 -30.41
CA SER A 546 11.58 -7.52 -29.92
C SER A 546 11.64 -8.36 -28.62
N GLY A 547 12.36 -7.90 -27.59
CA GLY A 547 12.40 -8.51 -26.27
C GLY A 547 12.99 -9.91 -26.27
N LEU A 548 14.11 -10.10 -26.99
CA LEU A 548 14.68 -11.42 -27.24
C LEU A 548 15.51 -11.87 -26.04
N ALA A 549 15.04 -12.86 -25.29
CA ALA A 549 15.86 -13.52 -24.28
C ALA A 549 17.12 -14.10 -24.91
N MET A 550 18.26 -13.87 -24.25
CA MET A 550 19.51 -14.48 -24.68
C MET A 550 19.47 -15.98 -24.39
N ASP A 551 19.89 -16.76 -25.39
CA ASP A 551 19.88 -18.22 -25.35
C ASP A 551 21.27 -18.71 -25.76
N ILE A 552 21.90 -19.50 -24.88
CA ILE A 552 23.23 -20.05 -25.08
C ILE A 552 23.27 -20.94 -26.33
N GLU A 553 22.20 -21.72 -26.58
CA GLU A 553 22.13 -22.62 -27.75
C GLU A 553 22.14 -21.86 -29.08
N GLN A 554 21.70 -20.60 -29.08
CA GLN A 554 21.63 -19.77 -30.29
C GLN A 554 22.91 -18.97 -30.55
N MET A 555 23.85 -18.90 -29.60
CA MET A 555 25.06 -18.10 -29.73
C MET A 555 25.99 -18.60 -30.86
N ASP A 556 25.88 -19.87 -31.24
CA ASP A 556 26.61 -20.44 -32.39
C ASP A 556 25.99 -20.07 -33.75
N ALA A 557 24.76 -19.53 -33.76
CA ALA A 557 24.00 -19.27 -34.99
C ALA A 557 23.73 -17.77 -35.25
N LEU A 558 23.83 -16.92 -34.22
CA LEU A 558 23.66 -15.47 -34.31
C LEU A 558 24.50 -14.74 -33.24
N SER A 559 24.62 -13.43 -33.34
CA SER A 559 25.31 -12.63 -32.33
C SER A 559 24.33 -11.74 -31.57
N TYR A 560 24.37 -11.82 -30.24
CA TYR A 560 23.65 -10.90 -29.35
C TYR A 560 24.50 -9.67 -29.05
N ALA A 561 23.88 -8.50 -29.13
CA ALA A 561 24.39 -7.28 -28.53
C ALA A 561 24.40 -7.39 -27.00
N ASN A 562 24.98 -6.38 -26.35
CA ASN A 562 24.87 -6.23 -24.89
C ASN A 562 23.39 -6.25 -24.47
N PRO A 563 23.07 -6.77 -23.28
CA PRO A 563 21.71 -6.77 -22.76
C PRO A 563 21.12 -5.37 -22.77
N VAL A 564 19.95 -5.22 -23.40
CA VAL A 564 19.21 -3.95 -23.40
C VAL A 564 18.42 -3.81 -22.11
N LEU A 565 17.81 -4.89 -21.62
CA LEU A 565 17.05 -4.93 -20.38
C LEU A 565 17.29 -6.26 -19.65
N GLU A 566 17.07 -6.24 -18.34
CA GLU A 566 16.93 -7.45 -17.53
C GLU A 566 15.46 -7.60 -17.11
N LEU A 567 14.88 -8.75 -17.44
CA LEU A 567 13.48 -9.04 -17.17
C LEU A 567 13.36 -10.01 -15.99
N ASN A 568 12.27 -9.89 -15.23
CA ASN A 568 12.04 -10.69 -14.05
C ASN A 568 11.11 -11.85 -14.39
N ILE A 569 11.47 -13.09 -14.07
CA ILE A 569 10.60 -14.24 -14.28
C ILE A 569 9.38 -14.14 -13.36
N ALA A 570 8.20 -14.33 -13.93
CA ALA A 570 6.91 -14.32 -13.25
C ALA A 570 5.97 -15.37 -13.86
N ILE A 571 4.80 -15.53 -13.25
CA ILE A 571 3.74 -16.40 -13.74
C ILE A 571 2.47 -15.55 -13.94
N ALA A 572 1.92 -15.55 -15.14
CA ALA A 572 0.58 -15.03 -15.38
C ALA A 572 -0.46 -16.14 -15.21
N THR A 573 -1.50 -15.87 -14.45
CA THR A 573 -2.61 -16.81 -14.19
C THR A 573 -3.90 -16.04 -13.93
N ARG A 574 -5.01 -16.74 -13.70
CA ARG A 574 -6.29 -16.12 -13.32
C ARG A 574 -6.16 -15.51 -11.93
N ASP A 575 -6.82 -14.38 -11.68
CA ASP A 575 -6.63 -13.60 -10.43
C ASP A 575 -6.74 -14.44 -9.15
N HIS A 576 -7.72 -15.34 -9.08
CA HIS A 576 -7.94 -16.19 -7.90
C HIS A 576 -6.83 -17.22 -7.65
N LEU A 577 -5.96 -17.51 -8.63
CA LEU A 577 -4.83 -18.44 -8.52
C LEU A 577 -3.49 -17.73 -8.26
N VAL A 578 -3.43 -16.41 -8.40
CA VAL A 578 -2.17 -15.64 -8.30
C VAL A 578 -1.43 -15.93 -7.00
N ASN A 579 -2.14 -15.95 -5.86
CA ASN A 579 -1.53 -16.18 -4.56
C ASN A 579 -0.99 -17.61 -4.37
N ASP A 580 -1.46 -18.57 -5.16
CA ASP A 580 -0.97 -19.95 -5.08
C ASP A 580 0.34 -20.12 -5.87
N PHE A 581 0.53 -19.35 -6.94
CA PHE A 581 1.76 -19.33 -7.74
C PHE A 581 2.87 -18.41 -7.17
N LYS A 582 2.63 -17.70 -6.05
CA LYS A 582 3.68 -16.92 -5.38
C LYS A 582 4.62 -17.79 -4.54
N SER A 583 4.12 -18.88 -3.97
CA SER A 583 4.87 -19.72 -3.01
C SER A 583 5.42 -20.97 -3.67
N ASN A 584 6.73 -21.20 -3.54
CA ASN A 584 7.37 -22.40 -4.09
C ASN A 584 6.81 -23.70 -3.52
N ASP A 585 6.44 -23.71 -2.23
CA ASP A 585 5.90 -24.88 -1.57
C ASP A 585 4.48 -25.21 -2.05
N LYS A 586 3.65 -24.19 -2.29
CA LYS A 586 2.34 -24.38 -2.91
C LYS A 586 2.47 -24.91 -4.32
N ILE A 587 3.36 -24.36 -5.14
CA ILE A 587 3.59 -24.83 -6.52
C ILE A 587 3.96 -26.32 -6.54
N LYS A 588 4.84 -26.78 -5.64
CA LYS A 588 5.23 -28.20 -5.54
C LYS A 588 4.06 -29.13 -5.20
N GLN A 589 3.09 -28.63 -4.43
CA GLN A 589 1.91 -29.39 -4.00
C GLN A 589 0.76 -29.37 -5.01
N MET A 590 0.83 -28.52 -6.04
CA MET A 590 -0.21 -28.46 -7.08
C MET A 590 -0.29 -29.76 -7.86
N GLN A 591 -1.52 -30.19 -8.16
CA GLN A 591 -1.80 -31.34 -9.01
C GLN A 591 -2.71 -30.95 -10.18
N GLY A 592 -2.48 -31.55 -11.33
CA GLY A 592 -3.34 -31.40 -12.51
C GLY A 592 -3.22 -30.05 -13.23
N MET A 593 -2.25 -29.21 -12.86
CA MET A 593 -2.04 -27.90 -13.49
C MET A 593 -1.29 -28.03 -14.81
N THR A 594 -1.71 -27.27 -15.81
CA THR A 594 -1.00 -27.13 -17.09
C THR A 594 -0.39 -25.73 -17.21
N VAL A 595 0.94 -25.65 -17.12
CA VAL A 595 1.70 -24.40 -17.21
C VAL A 595 2.28 -24.25 -18.62
N ALA A 596 1.89 -23.18 -19.31
CA ALA A 596 2.43 -22.86 -20.62
C ALA A 596 3.78 -22.12 -20.50
N TYR A 597 4.62 -22.24 -21.52
CA TYR A 597 5.83 -21.43 -21.67
C TYR A 597 6.09 -21.15 -23.15
N VAL A 598 6.65 -19.99 -23.47
CA VAL A 598 6.99 -19.62 -24.86
C VAL A 598 8.43 -20.02 -25.20
N GLU A 599 9.33 -19.90 -24.23
CA GLU A 599 10.78 -19.95 -24.46
C GLU A 599 11.42 -21.10 -23.68
N HIS A 600 12.41 -21.75 -24.30
CA HIS A 600 13.25 -22.70 -23.58
C HIS A 600 14.25 -21.90 -22.76
N SER A 601 14.37 -22.23 -21.47
CA SER A 601 15.37 -21.64 -20.58
C SER A 601 15.70 -22.65 -19.48
N ASP A 602 16.90 -22.55 -18.93
CA ASP A 602 17.31 -23.39 -17.79
C ASP A 602 16.31 -23.31 -16.63
N ALA A 603 15.74 -22.12 -16.41
CA ALA A 603 14.69 -21.90 -15.42
C ALA A 603 13.43 -22.77 -15.64
N ILE A 604 13.04 -23.08 -16.89
CA ILE A 604 11.91 -23.97 -17.18
C ILE A 604 12.29 -25.42 -16.91
N GLU A 605 13.52 -25.83 -17.24
CA GLU A 605 13.98 -27.19 -16.97
C GLU A 605 14.13 -27.44 -15.47
N ASP A 606 14.61 -26.46 -14.71
CA ASP A 606 14.66 -26.54 -13.25
C ASP A 606 13.26 -26.52 -12.63
N ALA A 607 12.32 -25.73 -13.18
CA ALA A 607 10.92 -25.76 -12.75
C ALA A 607 10.26 -27.14 -12.99
N LYS A 608 10.55 -27.80 -14.14
CA LYS A 608 10.09 -29.16 -14.42
C LYS A 608 10.62 -30.17 -13.42
N LYS A 609 11.89 -30.05 -13.00
CA LYS A 609 12.49 -30.90 -11.96
C LYS A 609 11.88 -30.64 -10.58
N MET A 610 11.62 -29.38 -10.24
CA MET A 610 11.08 -28.98 -8.94
C MET A 610 9.61 -29.34 -8.77
N ALA A 611 8.82 -29.30 -9.84
CA ALA A 611 7.38 -29.54 -9.82
C ALA A 611 6.96 -30.62 -10.86
N PRO A 612 7.31 -31.91 -10.62
CA PRO A 612 7.05 -32.99 -11.58
C PRO A 612 5.55 -33.27 -11.78
N ASN A 613 4.69 -32.81 -10.86
CA ASN A 613 3.24 -32.97 -10.92
C ASN A 613 2.55 -31.95 -11.84
N ILE A 614 3.29 -30.95 -12.33
CA ILE A 614 2.79 -29.91 -13.23
C ILE A 614 3.15 -30.26 -14.67
N LYS A 615 2.17 -30.14 -15.58
CA LYS A 615 2.38 -30.36 -17.01
C LYS A 615 2.85 -29.07 -17.67
N PHE A 616 4.11 -29.04 -18.10
CA PHE A 616 4.66 -27.91 -18.87
C PHE A 616 4.42 -28.07 -20.37
N VAL A 617 3.87 -27.05 -21.03
CA VAL A 617 3.53 -27.09 -22.47
C VAL A 617 4.09 -25.87 -23.21
N LYS A 618 4.85 -26.11 -24.27
CA LYS A 618 5.33 -25.03 -25.14
C LYS A 618 4.20 -24.44 -25.98
N ILE A 619 4.09 -23.12 -26.06
CA ILE A 619 3.17 -22.37 -26.92
C ILE A 619 3.94 -21.42 -27.86
N GLU A 620 3.31 -20.98 -28.95
CA GLU A 620 3.99 -20.12 -29.94
C GLU A 620 4.13 -18.67 -29.45
N GLY A 621 3.20 -18.19 -28.63
CA GLY A 621 3.28 -16.88 -28.00
C GLY A 621 2.22 -16.68 -26.92
N TYR A 622 2.41 -15.66 -26.07
CA TYR A 622 1.54 -15.39 -24.92
C TYR A 622 0.07 -15.19 -25.28
N LYS A 623 -0.21 -14.72 -26.51
CA LYS A 623 -1.58 -14.57 -27.03
C LYS A 623 -2.39 -15.87 -26.98
N ASP A 624 -1.75 -17.02 -27.16
CA ASP A 624 -2.42 -18.34 -27.13
C ASP A 624 -2.92 -18.68 -25.73
N PHE A 625 -2.22 -18.20 -24.69
CA PHE A 625 -2.64 -18.35 -23.30
C PHE A 625 -3.80 -17.41 -22.97
N PHE A 626 -3.67 -16.11 -23.26
CA PHE A 626 -4.67 -15.11 -22.87
C PHE A 626 -5.97 -15.18 -23.67
N ARG A 627 -5.94 -15.67 -24.94
CA ARG A 627 -7.14 -15.81 -25.80
C ARG A 627 -7.70 -17.24 -25.84
N GLN A 628 -7.29 -18.11 -24.93
CA GLN A 628 -7.77 -19.49 -24.91
C GLN A 628 -9.30 -19.56 -24.70
N LYS A 629 -10.01 -20.36 -25.53
CA LYS A 629 -11.48 -20.50 -25.45
C LYS A 629 -11.95 -21.62 -24.52
N LYS A 630 -11.16 -22.69 -24.41
CA LYS A 630 -11.34 -23.78 -23.45
C LYS A 630 -10.15 -23.67 -22.51
N GLN A 631 -10.38 -23.77 -21.21
CA GLN A 631 -9.35 -23.66 -20.16
C GLN A 631 -8.31 -24.78 -20.35
N LYS A 632 -7.36 -24.53 -21.25
CA LYS A 632 -6.36 -25.49 -21.73
C LYS A 632 -5.06 -25.31 -20.96
N TYR A 633 -4.83 -24.10 -20.47
CA TYR A 633 -3.65 -23.69 -19.72
C TYR A 633 -4.10 -22.94 -18.46
N ASP A 634 -3.56 -23.31 -17.31
CA ASP A 634 -3.90 -22.70 -16.03
C ASP A 634 -3.01 -21.50 -15.71
N ALA A 635 -1.77 -21.53 -16.19
CA ALA A 635 -0.81 -20.44 -16.03
C ALA A 635 0.19 -20.40 -17.20
N VAL A 636 0.93 -19.30 -17.33
CA VAL A 636 2.03 -19.17 -18.29
C VAL A 636 3.25 -18.52 -17.63
N VAL A 637 4.44 -19.04 -17.90
CA VAL A 637 5.71 -18.42 -17.50
C VAL A 637 5.99 -17.24 -18.43
N ILE A 638 6.16 -16.06 -17.86
CA ILE A 638 6.29 -14.78 -18.56
C ILE A 638 7.17 -13.83 -17.75
N SER A 639 7.66 -12.73 -18.32
CA SER A 639 8.27 -11.69 -17.47
C SER A 639 7.22 -10.91 -16.68
N ALA A 640 7.61 -10.35 -15.54
CA ALA A 640 6.75 -9.44 -14.76
C ALA A 640 6.30 -8.24 -15.61
N GLN A 641 7.21 -7.68 -16.41
CA GLN A 641 6.93 -6.55 -17.30
C GLN A 641 5.95 -6.92 -18.41
N ALA A 642 6.20 -8.02 -19.14
CA ALA A 642 5.29 -8.47 -20.19
C ALA A 642 3.95 -8.92 -19.62
N GLY A 643 3.98 -9.67 -18.52
CA GLY A 643 2.80 -10.13 -17.80
C GLY A 643 1.89 -8.99 -17.41
N SER A 644 2.42 -7.97 -16.72
CA SER A 644 1.63 -6.80 -16.29
C SER A 644 1.01 -6.09 -17.49
N ALA A 645 1.75 -5.95 -18.58
CA ALA A 645 1.22 -5.36 -19.80
C ALA A 645 0.12 -6.22 -20.47
N TRP A 646 0.22 -7.55 -20.41
CA TRP A 646 -0.83 -8.43 -20.91
C TRP A 646 -2.09 -8.43 -20.03
N THR A 647 -1.96 -8.34 -18.70
CA THR A 647 -3.13 -8.27 -17.81
C THR A 647 -3.93 -7.00 -17.99
N LEU A 648 -3.31 -5.90 -18.45
CA LEU A 648 -4.04 -4.71 -18.90
C LEU A 648 -5.03 -5.01 -20.06
N PHE A 649 -4.68 -5.90 -20.99
CA PHE A 649 -5.59 -6.31 -22.06
C PHE A 649 -6.60 -7.39 -21.62
N PHE A 650 -6.35 -8.08 -20.50
CA PHE A 650 -7.11 -9.23 -20.03
C PHE A 650 -7.31 -9.16 -18.50
N PRO A 651 -8.24 -8.31 -18.01
CA PRO A 651 -8.32 -7.92 -16.61
C PRO A 651 -8.78 -8.99 -15.61
N GLY A 652 -9.12 -10.21 -16.08
CA GLY A 652 -9.35 -11.40 -15.22
C GLY A 652 -8.10 -12.24 -14.95
N TYR A 653 -6.93 -11.74 -15.35
CA TYR A 653 -5.63 -12.35 -15.12
C TYR A 653 -4.77 -11.42 -14.26
N GLY A 654 -3.91 -12.03 -13.44
CA GLY A 654 -2.94 -11.33 -12.62
C GLY A 654 -1.56 -11.99 -12.71
N ILE A 655 -0.57 -11.32 -12.11
CA ILE A 655 0.84 -11.74 -12.12
C ILE A 655 1.28 -12.19 -10.73
N ALA A 656 1.79 -13.41 -10.67
CA ALA A 656 2.50 -13.95 -9.50
C ALA A 656 4.01 -13.77 -9.70
N LEU A 657 4.61 -12.94 -8.85
CA LEU A 657 6.06 -12.85 -8.72
C LEU A 657 6.55 -14.02 -7.88
N LEU A 658 7.57 -14.73 -8.37
CA LEU A 658 8.18 -15.85 -7.66
C LEU A 658 9.04 -15.35 -6.48
N GLU A 659 9.04 -16.09 -5.36
CA GLU A 659 9.88 -15.81 -4.18
C GLU A 659 11.36 -15.67 -4.55
N ASN A 660 11.86 -16.58 -5.38
CA ASN A 660 13.19 -16.50 -5.96
C ASN A 660 13.11 -15.62 -7.21
N LYS A 661 13.30 -14.32 -7.01
CA LYS A 661 13.32 -13.28 -8.05
C LYS A 661 14.47 -13.55 -9.02
N SER A 662 14.23 -14.41 -10.00
CA SER A 662 15.19 -14.75 -11.06
C SER A 662 15.05 -13.77 -12.22
N HIS A 663 16.18 -13.37 -12.76
CA HIS A 663 16.28 -12.39 -13.83
C HIS A 663 16.89 -13.05 -15.07
N TYR A 664 16.50 -12.58 -16.25
CA TYR A 664 17.14 -13.00 -17.49
C TYR A 664 17.37 -11.80 -18.42
N PRO A 665 18.52 -11.77 -19.12
CA PRO A 665 18.83 -10.68 -20.03
C PRO A 665 18.06 -10.82 -21.34
N VAL A 666 17.55 -9.70 -21.85
CA VAL A 666 17.10 -9.59 -23.24
C VAL A 666 18.04 -8.68 -24.02
N ALA A 667 18.29 -9.04 -25.28
CA ALA A 667 19.24 -8.35 -26.14
C ALA A 667 18.71 -8.19 -27.58
N TYR A 668 19.41 -7.38 -28.36
CA TYR A 668 19.21 -7.31 -29.82
C TYR A 668 20.10 -8.32 -30.51
N ALA A 669 19.60 -8.92 -31.58
CA ALA A 669 20.32 -9.95 -32.32
C ALA A 669 20.67 -9.47 -33.73
N VAL A 670 21.89 -9.76 -34.17
CA VAL A 670 22.38 -9.55 -35.54
C VAL A 670 22.91 -10.85 -36.11
N ALA A 671 23.12 -10.92 -37.42
CA ALA A 671 23.75 -12.08 -38.05
C ALA A 671 25.16 -12.32 -37.45
N GLN A 672 25.52 -13.60 -37.22
CA GLN A 672 26.73 -14.02 -36.50
C GLN A 672 28.04 -13.32 -36.96
N ASN A 673 28.16 -13.04 -38.26
CA ASN A 673 29.37 -12.47 -38.85
C ASN A 673 29.32 -10.93 -38.99
N ASN A 674 28.29 -10.26 -38.46
CA ASN A 674 28.11 -8.82 -38.60
C ASN A 674 28.72 -8.02 -37.44
N GLN A 675 30.04 -8.11 -37.29
CA GLN A 675 30.78 -7.41 -36.22
C GLN A 675 30.67 -5.88 -36.32
N SER A 676 30.57 -5.35 -37.55
CA SER A 676 30.38 -3.91 -37.78
C SER A 676 29.12 -3.39 -37.11
N LEU A 677 27.97 -4.02 -37.35
CA LEU A 677 26.70 -3.62 -36.76
C LEU A 677 26.67 -3.91 -35.26
N LEU A 678 27.17 -5.07 -34.84
CA LEU A 678 27.22 -5.46 -33.42
C LEU A 678 27.95 -4.40 -32.56
N ASN A 679 29.15 -4.00 -32.98
CA ASN A 679 29.95 -3.01 -32.26
C ASN A 679 29.29 -1.63 -32.24
N TYR A 680 28.64 -1.24 -33.34
CA TYR A 680 27.90 0.01 -33.39
C TYR A 680 26.74 0.02 -32.40
N ILE A 681 25.93 -1.05 -32.38
CA ILE A 681 24.78 -1.17 -31.48
C ILE A 681 25.22 -1.16 -30.01
N ASN A 682 26.27 -1.91 -29.68
CA ASN A 682 26.80 -1.94 -28.31
C ASN A 682 27.22 -0.55 -27.79
N ASN A 683 27.88 0.24 -28.65
CA ASN A 683 28.29 1.60 -28.30
C ASN A 683 27.09 2.56 -28.28
N TRP A 684 26.18 2.45 -29.24
CA TRP A 684 24.97 3.26 -29.32
C TRP A 684 24.06 3.06 -28.10
N GLN A 685 23.80 1.81 -27.70
CA GLN A 685 23.03 1.48 -26.50
C GLN A 685 23.65 2.12 -25.25
N ARG A 686 24.99 2.04 -25.10
CA ARG A 686 25.69 2.66 -23.97
C ARG A 686 25.45 4.17 -23.93
N LEU A 687 25.52 4.86 -25.07
CA LEU A 687 25.26 6.30 -25.15
C LEU A 687 23.80 6.64 -24.81
N ARG A 688 22.83 5.89 -25.33
CA ARG A 688 21.39 6.10 -25.07
C ARG A 688 20.97 5.75 -23.64
N LYS A 689 21.75 4.90 -22.96
CA LYS A 689 21.56 4.60 -21.55
C LYS A 689 22.07 5.76 -20.67
N VAL A 690 23.22 6.33 -20.99
CA VAL A 690 23.83 7.43 -20.22
C VAL A 690 23.05 8.74 -20.34
N ASP A 691 22.47 9.02 -21.51
CA ASP A 691 21.72 10.27 -21.70
C ASP A 691 20.23 10.20 -21.31
N GLY A 692 19.80 9.07 -20.74
CA GLY A 692 18.44 8.86 -20.27
C GLY A 692 17.41 8.55 -21.35
N THR A 693 17.78 8.50 -22.64
CA THR A 693 16.82 8.18 -23.72
C THR A 693 16.18 6.81 -23.52
N GLN A 694 16.98 5.79 -23.19
CA GLN A 694 16.47 4.44 -22.96
C GLN A 694 15.54 4.39 -21.74
N GLU A 695 15.85 5.15 -20.68
CA GLU A 695 15.05 5.21 -19.46
C GLU A 695 13.69 5.88 -19.72
N GLN A 696 13.66 6.97 -20.48
CA GLN A 696 12.39 7.61 -20.89
C GLN A 696 11.49 6.67 -21.70
N ILE A 697 12.07 5.91 -22.63
CA ILE A 697 11.33 4.91 -23.43
C ILE A 697 10.85 3.77 -22.51
N TYR A 698 11.67 3.32 -21.56
CA TYR A 698 11.30 2.31 -20.57
C TYR A 698 10.13 2.79 -19.70
N ASP A 699 10.21 3.99 -19.15
CA ASP A 699 9.20 4.61 -18.30
C ASP A 699 7.84 4.72 -19.01
N TYR A 700 7.85 5.11 -20.29
CA TYR A 700 6.63 5.14 -21.08
C TYR A 700 6.07 3.73 -21.28
N TRP A 701 6.84 2.80 -21.88
CA TRP A 701 6.30 1.51 -22.32
C TRP A 701 6.12 0.45 -21.24
N MET A 702 6.90 0.51 -20.16
CA MET A 702 6.87 -0.48 -19.08
C MET A 702 6.07 0.01 -17.88
N LEU A 703 6.22 1.30 -17.52
CA LEU A 703 5.58 1.88 -16.34
C LEU A 703 4.33 2.70 -16.68
N GLY A 704 4.03 2.93 -17.97
CA GLY A 704 2.87 3.72 -18.41
C GLY A 704 3.02 5.23 -18.19
N LYS A 705 4.22 5.73 -17.82
CA LYS A 705 4.42 7.15 -17.51
C LYS A 705 4.26 8.00 -18.79
N GLY A 706 3.26 8.89 -18.79
CA GLY A 706 2.93 9.73 -19.94
C GLY A 706 2.11 9.04 -21.05
N ALA A 707 1.67 7.79 -20.82
CA ALA A 707 0.82 7.04 -21.74
C ALA A 707 -0.63 7.54 -21.78
N GLU A 708 -1.10 8.05 -20.64
CA GLU A 708 -2.36 8.73 -20.54
C GLU A 708 -2.23 10.12 -21.15
N LYS A 709 -3.18 10.51 -22.01
CA LYS A 709 -3.40 11.93 -22.25
C LYS A 709 -3.76 12.51 -20.89
N VAL A 710 -2.85 13.29 -20.32
CA VAL A 710 -3.17 14.19 -19.21
C VAL A 710 -4.04 15.31 -19.81
N GLU A 711 -5.29 14.97 -20.13
CA GLU A 711 -6.45 15.56 -19.46
C GLU A 711 -6.11 16.69 -18.51
N PRO A 712 -5.85 17.94 -18.94
CA PRO A 712 -5.78 19.04 -18.00
C PRO A 712 -6.97 18.94 -17.04
N ARG A 713 -6.69 18.72 -15.75
CA ARG A 713 -7.72 18.33 -14.81
C ARG A 713 -8.89 19.32 -14.80
N TRP A 714 -10.11 18.79 -14.68
CA TRP A 714 -11.28 19.62 -14.51
C TRP A 714 -11.08 20.59 -13.35
N SER A 715 -11.13 21.87 -13.64
CA SER A 715 -11.06 22.93 -12.64
C SER A 715 -12.03 24.03 -13.00
N ILE A 716 -12.52 24.77 -12.00
CA ILE A 716 -13.46 25.87 -12.24
C ILE A 716 -12.81 26.92 -13.15
N ILE A 717 -11.52 27.22 -12.94
CA ILE A 717 -10.82 28.25 -13.72
C ILE A 717 -10.69 27.88 -15.21
N ARG A 718 -10.47 26.60 -15.53
CA ARG A 718 -10.31 26.10 -16.91
C ARG A 718 -11.64 25.71 -17.57
N ASN A 719 -12.47 24.93 -16.89
CA ASN A 719 -13.62 24.26 -17.50
C ASN A 719 -14.95 25.01 -17.30
N VAL A 720 -15.04 25.92 -16.33
CA VAL A 720 -16.25 26.73 -16.09
C VAL A 720 -16.02 28.18 -16.53
N LEU A 721 -14.87 28.75 -16.18
CA LEU A 721 -14.54 30.14 -16.46
C LEU A 721 -13.76 30.34 -17.76
N HIS A 722 -13.10 29.30 -18.26
CA HIS A 722 -12.25 29.35 -19.46
C HIS A 722 -11.17 30.45 -19.40
N TRP A 723 -10.61 30.70 -18.21
CA TRP A 723 -9.57 31.73 -17.99
C TRP A 723 -8.15 31.21 -18.27
N VAL A 724 -7.98 29.89 -18.35
CA VAL A 724 -6.71 29.24 -18.63
C VAL A 724 -7.00 28.04 -19.53
N ASP A 725 -6.09 27.76 -20.46
CA ASP A 725 -6.18 26.65 -21.41
C ASP A 725 -5.91 25.29 -20.75
#